data_AF-A0A158S5J7-F1
#
_entry.id   AF-A0A158S5J7-F1
#
_cell.length_a   1.000
_cell.length_b   1.000
_cell.length_c   1.000
_cell.angle_alpha   90.00
_cell.angle_beta   90.00
_cell.angle_gamma   90.00
#
_symmetry.space_group_name_H-M   'P 1'
#
loop_
_entity.id
_entity.type
_entity.pdbx_description
1 polymer ?
#
loop_
_entity_poly.entity_id
_entity_poly.type
_entity_poly.pdbx_seq_one_letter_code
_entity_poly.pdbx_strand_id
1 'polypeptide(L)'
;MKPTRILAAAGLCLAALCANPGWAQDVRPSVTAASPDGSLVLSVTTDNDARPTWSLSRKGKLLIAPSKLGFLLTDGLNMVRGFSIAGSEKAAADDTWEQPWGERRFVSDHYNEVVVRFQQSQVQGARRMNVRFRLFDNGIGFRYELPEQPALKTMRIAEETTEFDIVPVGKTWWIPGGEWNRYEQVYRETPIDAVSTAHTPITMRLEDGTHLSFHEAALVDYAGYWFKRASGQLFRTELAPGSDSAKVVRDLPFATPWRTVRIANDAAGLVENDLELNLNEPDKLGDVSWFKPARYIGIWWGMIRGDWTWAEGPRHGATTKRAKQYIDYAAQHGFRGVLVEGWNMGWNGDWFGHGDAFSFTQPTPDFDLKGLTAYAAKKGVHLIGHHETGGNIANYEPQLDDAMALYGKLGVDVVKTGYVADAGGIIAPGDKPGETKMVWHDGQRMVNHYLDVVKDAARHHIAVNTHEPVKDTGLRRTYPNWVSREGARGMEYNAWNAFANGPDHEPTLVYTRMLSGPMDYTPGVLSLEGAQHTPLASTLAKQLGLYLALYSPIQMAADFVENLKAHPREMEFIEHVPTDWAESHLIAGEVGDYAIFARKDRNGPEWFVGGVNDATARTVTLNFDFLDEGKTYEAKIWKDGEGATYLTEARHRIAYDTRMVRKGDKIDIWLAPGGGAAMRFIPQD
;
A
#
# COMPACT_ATOMS: atom_id res chain seq x y z
N MET A 1 -58.89 82.36 11.91
CA MET A 1 -57.78 81.42 11.68
C MET A 1 -57.70 81.11 10.19
N LYS A 2 -56.57 81.42 9.55
CA LYS A 2 -56.17 80.91 8.21
C LYS A 2 -55.81 79.40 8.32
N PRO A 3 -55.64 78.62 7.23
CA PRO A 3 -56.26 78.66 5.90
C PRO A 3 -56.54 77.24 5.27
N THR A 4 -57.20 77.25 4.09
CA THR A 4 -57.03 76.38 2.87
C THR A 4 -56.95 74.84 2.91
N ARG A 5 -57.72 74.22 2.00
CA ARG A 5 -57.34 73.23 0.95
C ARG A 5 -58.58 72.99 0.06
N ILE A 6 -58.68 73.45 -1.20
CA ILE A 6 -58.02 73.09 -2.49
C ILE A 6 -58.35 71.67 -3.01
N LEU A 7 -58.84 71.68 -4.25
CA LEU A 7 -59.37 70.64 -5.13
C LEU A 7 -58.56 69.34 -5.23
N ALA A 8 -59.26 68.24 -5.48
CA ALA A 8 -58.72 67.03 -6.11
C ALA A 8 -59.35 66.85 -7.50
N ALA A 9 -58.51 66.98 -8.53
CA ALA A 9 -58.81 66.62 -9.92
C ALA A 9 -58.31 65.18 -10.18
N ALA A 10 -59.10 64.42 -10.93
CA ALA A 10 -58.79 63.04 -11.32
C ALA A 10 -57.69 63.01 -12.39
N GLY A 11 -56.66 62.17 -12.18
CA GLY A 11 -55.57 61.91 -13.11
C GLY A 11 -55.27 60.41 -13.22
N LEU A 12 -55.00 59.99 -14.46
CA LEU A 12 -54.66 58.68 -15.04
C LEU A 12 -53.97 57.63 -14.15
N CYS A 13 -54.14 56.35 -14.52
CA CYS A 13 -53.00 55.43 -14.71
C CYS A 13 -53.31 54.29 -15.70
N LEU A 14 -52.65 54.36 -16.87
CA LEU A 14 -52.52 53.27 -17.85
C LEU A 14 -51.49 52.27 -17.30
N ALA A 15 -51.86 51.00 -17.13
CA ALA A 15 -50.94 49.95 -16.72
C ALA A 15 -50.17 49.42 -17.94
N ALA A 16 -48.87 49.73 -18.02
CA ALA A 16 -47.95 49.10 -18.95
C ALA A 16 -47.51 47.73 -18.38
N LEU A 17 -47.85 46.64 -19.07
CA LEU A 17 -47.26 45.33 -18.83
C LEU A 17 -45.81 45.34 -19.34
N CYS A 18 -44.84 45.42 -18.44
CA CYS A 18 -43.46 45.08 -18.73
C CYS A 18 -43.32 43.55 -18.74
N ALA A 19 -43.18 42.95 -19.93
CA ALA A 19 -42.70 41.58 -20.05
C ALA A 19 -41.21 41.56 -19.68
N ASN A 20 -40.88 40.98 -18.52
CA ASN A 20 -39.50 40.72 -18.12
C ASN A 20 -39.02 39.48 -18.91
N PRO A 21 -38.01 39.57 -19.79
CA PRO A 21 -37.41 38.38 -20.36
C PRO A 21 -36.66 37.68 -19.21
N GLY A 22 -37.22 36.58 -18.71
CA GLY A 22 -36.49 35.70 -17.80
C GLY A 22 -35.23 35.23 -18.51
N TRP A 23 -34.07 35.61 -17.99
CA TRP A 23 -32.80 35.04 -18.42
C TRP A 23 -32.84 33.57 -18.00
N ALA A 24 -33.12 32.68 -18.96
CA ALA A 24 -32.89 31.26 -18.75
C ALA A 24 -31.40 31.10 -18.39
N GLN A 25 -31.11 30.70 -17.16
CA GLN A 25 -29.78 30.19 -16.86
C GLN A 25 -29.57 28.99 -17.78
N ASP A 26 -28.59 29.08 -18.68
CA ASP A 26 -28.16 27.94 -19.48
C ASP A 26 -27.83 26.79 -18.52
N VAL A 27 -28.70 25.78 -18.50
CA VAL A 27 -28.48 24.56 -17.70
C VAL A 27 -27.26 23.89 -18.31
N ARG A 28 -26.13 23.93 -17.58
CA ARG A 28 -24.91 23.29 -18.06
C ARG A 28 -25.11 21.78 -18.19
N PRO A 29 -24.55 21.16 -19.25
CA PRO A 29 -24.52 19.72 -19.35
C PRO A 29 -23.90 19.13 -18.07
N SER A 30 -24.59 18.15 -17.48
CA SER A 30 -24.11 17.37 -16.36
C SER A 30 -24.30 15.89 -16.71
N VAL A 31 -23.31 15.08 -16.35
CA VAL A 31 -23.34 13.63 -16.50
C VAL A 31 -23.37 13.02 -15.11
N THR A 32 -24.34 12.13 -14.87
CA THR A 32 -24.49 11.43 -13.58
C THR A 32 -24.39 9.92 -13.75
N ALA A 33 -23.84 9.26 -12.73
CA ALA A 33 -23.77 7.81 -12.60
C ALA A 33 -23.89 7.41 -11.12
N ALA A 34 -24.30 6.18 -10.85
CA ALA A 34 -24.43 5.66 -9.49
C ALA A 34 -23.71 4.32 -9.35
N SER A 35 -23.29 3.95 -8.12
CA SER A 35 -22.84 2.58 -7.81
C SER A 35 -23.96 1.57 -8.08
N PRO A 36 -23.66 0.26 -8.21
CA PRO A 36 -24.67 -0.78 -8.38
C PRO A 36 -25.81 -0.73 -7.35
N ASP A 37 -25.49 -0.50 -6.07
CA ASP A 37 -26.47 -0.35 -4.99
C ASP A 37 -27.15 1.03 -4.92
N GLY A 38 -26.73 1.97 -5.76
CA GLY A 38 -27.22 3.35 -5.80
C GLY A 38 -26.80 4.22 -4.61
N SER A 39 -25.97 3.72 -3.70
CA SER A 39 -25.56 4.45 -2.50
C SER A 39 -24.55 5.56 -2.79
N LEU A 40 -23.73 5.42 -3.84
CA LEU A 40 -22.83 6.45 -4.33
C LEU A 40 -23.42 7.07 -5.61
N VAL A 41 -23.42 8.40 -5.68
CA VAL A 41 -23.90 9.14 -6.86
C VAL A 41 -22.85 10.16 -7.28
N LEU A 42 -22.26 9.94 -8.46
CA LEU A 42 -21.32 10.84 -9.12
C LEU A 42 -22.08 11.87 -9.96
N SER A 43 -21.62 13.11 -9.92
CA SER A 43 -21.99 14.16 -10.87
C SER A 43 -20.74 14.82 -11.45
N VAL A 44 -20.69 14.92 -12.78
CA VAL A 44 -19.60 15.55 -13.55
C VAL A 44 -20.16 16.68 -14.40
N THR A 45 -19.56 17.87 -14.33
CA THR A 45 -19.98 19.06 -15.10
C THR A 45 -18.81 20.03 -15.30
N THR A 46 -19.10 21.25 -15.76
CA THR A 46 -18.15 22.36 -15.84
C THR A 46 -18.57 23.56 -14.99
N ASP A 47 -17.60 24.24 -14.40
CA ASP A 47 -17.82 25.48 -13.65
C ASP A 47 -18.01 26.71 -14.57
N ASN A 48 -18.13 27.91 -13.98
CA ASN A 48 -18.38 29.15 -14.73
C ASN A 48 -17.23 29.54 -15.67
N ASP A 49 -16.03 29.03 -15.41
CA ASP A 49 -14.83 29.23 -16.23
C ASP A 49 -14.60 28.06 -17.20
N ALA A 50 -15.62 27.20 -17.37
CA ALA A 50 -15.55 25.99 -18.18
C ALA A 50 -14.41 25.04 -17.73
N ARG A 51 -14.19 24.93 -16.43
CA ARG A 51 -13.27 23.95 -15.82
C ARG A 51 -14.05 22.65 -15.52
N PRO A 52 -13.57 21.48 -15.94
CA PRO A 52 -14.16 20.21 -15.55
C PRO A 52 -14.19 20.03 -14.03
N THR A 53 -15.32 19.59 -13.50
CA THR A 53 -15.52 19.33 -12.07
C THR A 53 -16.27 18.02 -11.84
N TRP A 54 -15.97 17.34 -10.74
CA TRP A 54 -16.69 16.16 -10.27
C TRP A 54 -17.13 16.34 -8.82
N SER A 55 -18.19 15.64 -8.41
CA SER A 55 -18.67 15.59 -7.03
C SER A 55 -19.27 14.22 -6.74
N LEU A 56 -19.28 13.83 -5.48
CA LEU A 56 -19.77 12.52 -5.05
C LEU A 56 -20.68 12.68 -3.84
N SER A 57 -21.88 12.10 -3.92
CA SER A 57 -22.77 11.96 -2.77
C SER A 57 -22.85 10.51 -2.32
N ARG A 58 -22.96 10.31 -1.00
CA ARG A 58 -23.19 9.02 -0.37
C ARG A 58 -24.54 9.04 0.35
N LYS A 59 -25.46 8.14 0.00
CA LYS A 59 -26.79 8.02 0.62
C LYS A 59 -27.53 9.37 0.68
N GLY A 60 -27.44 10.14 -0.42
CA GLY A 60 -28.06 11.47 -0.56
C GLY A 60 -27.36 12.64 0.15
N LYS A 61 -26.24 12.41 0.85
CA LYS A 61 -25.42 13.45 1.48
C LYS A 61 -24.17 13.71 0.65
N LEU A 62 -23.79 14.97 0.49
CA LEU A 62 -22.57 15.34 -0.22
C LEU A 62 -21.34 14.85 0.56
N LEU A 63 -20.48 14.08 -0.09
CA LEU A 63 -19.24 13.55 0.48
C LEU A 63 -18.03 14.30 -0.06
N ILE A 64 -17.96 14.44 -1.38
CA ILE A 64 -16.96 15.24 -2.11
C ILE A 64 -17.68 16.37 -2.84
N ALA A 65 -17.38 17.62 -2.49
CA ALA A 65 -17.91 18.80 -3.15
C ALA A 65 -17.32 18.98 -4.57
N PRO A 66 -17.89 19.86 -5.42
CA PRO A 66 -17.38 20.09 -6.77
C PRO A 66 -15.87 20.37 -6.80
N SER A 67 -15.12 19.39 -7.30
CA SER A 67 -13.66 19.34 -7.30
C SER A 67 -13.12 19.34 -8.72
N LYS A 68 -12.12 20.16 -9.02
CA LYS A 68 -11.58 20.34 -10.37
C LYS A 68 -10.76 19.15 -10.87
N LEU A 69 -10.70 19.03 -12.19
CA LEU A 69 -9.87 18.09 -12.95
C LEU A 69 -9.05 18.85 -14.00
N GLY A 70 -7.80 18.44 -14.24
CA GLY A 70 -6.97 19.05 -15.28
C GLY A 70 -5.47 18.92 -15.07
N PHE A 71 -4.71 19.57 -15.97
CA PHE A 71 -3.25 19.50 -15.99
C PHE A 71 -2.60 20.87 -16.25
N LEU A 72 -1.49 21.09 -15.57
CA LEU A 72 -0.50 22.11 -15.92
C LEU A 72 0.59 21.46 -16.77
N LEU A 73 0.97 22.13 -17.87
CA LEU A 73 2.03 21.66 -18.76
C LEU A 73 3.27 22.54 -18.60
N THR A 74 4.44 21.96 -18.79
CA THR A 74 5.69 22.73 -18.84
C THR A 74 5.81 23.54 -20.13
N ASP A 75 5.10 23.11 -21.17
CA ASP A 75 5.10 23.72 -22.50
C ASP A 75 3.67 23.91 -23.03
N GLY A 76 3.44 25.07 -23.66
CA GLY A 76 2.15 25.40 -24.26
C GLY A 76 1.05 25.82 -23.27
N LEU A 77 -0.20 25.72 -23.72
CA LEU A 77 -1.39 26.13 -22.96
C LEU A 77 -1.78 25.05 -21.93
N ASN A 78 -2.25 25.42 -20.75
CA ASN A 78 -2.71 24.43 -19.76
C ASN A 78 -4.04 23.76 -20.14
N MET A 79 -4.26 22.56 -19.61
CA MET A 79 -5.49 21.77 -19.77
C MET A 79 -6.36 21.87 -18.52
N VAL A 80 -6.70 23.09 -18.11
CA VAL A 80 -7.46 23.37 -16.86
C VAL A 80 -8.82 24.04 -17.08
N ARG A 81 -9.06 24.64 -18.25
CA ARG A 81 -10.27 25.43 -18.52
C ARG A 81 -10.66 25.43 -19.99
N GLY A 82 -11.83 26.00 -20.27
CA GLY A 82 -12.39 26.14 -21.62
C GLY A 82 -12.87 24.82 -22.21
N PHE A 83 -13.26 23.87 -21.37
CA PHE A 83 -13.81 22.59 -21.78
C PHE A 83 -15.33 22.64 -21.87
N SER A 84 -15.89 21.92 -22.84
CA SER A 84 -17.28 21.48 -22.83
C SER A 84 -17.35 19.95 -22.78
N ILE A 85 -18.46 19.42 -22.27
CA ILE A 85 -18.75 17.99 -22.36
C ILE A 85 -19.19 17.71 -23.80
N ALA A 86 -18.39 16.94 -24.53
CA ALA A 86 -18.65 16.53 -25.90
C ALA A 86 -19.52 15.26 -25.96
N GLY A 87 -19.55 14.47 -24.89
CA GLY A 87 -20.39 13.28 -24.79
C GLY A 87 -20.06 12.45 -23.56
N SER A 88 -20.85 11.40 -23.34
CA SER A 88 -20.56 10.39 -22.33
C SER A 88 -20.96 9.00 -22.81
N GLU A 89 -20.36 7.97 -22.21
CA GLU A 89 -20.67 6.58 -22.45
C GLU A 89 -20.72 5.84 -21.11
N LYS A 90 -21.71 4.95 -20.95
CA LYS A 90 -21.89 4.17 -19.73
C LYS A 90 -21.65 2.70 -20.02
N ALA A 91 -21.07 2.00 -19.05
CA ALA A 91 -20.91 0.56 -19.04
C ALA A 91 -21.13 0.02 -17.62
N ALA A 92 -21.15 -1.30 -17.48
CA ALA A 92 -21.16 -1.98 -16.19
C ALA A 92 -20.43 -3.31 -16.32
N ALA A 93 -19.90 -3.82 -15.22
CA ALA A 93 -19.33 -5.15 -15.13
C ALA A 93 -19.74 -5.79 -13.80
N ASP A 94 -19.90 -7.10 -13.82
CA ASP A 94 -20.14 -7.97 -12.67
C ASP A 94 -19.41 -9.28 -12.96
N ASP A 95 -18.18 -9.39 -12.45
CA ASP A 95 -17.31 -10.54 -12.68
C ASP A 95 -16.64 -10.99 -11.38
N THR A 96 -16.02 -12.17 -11.41
CA THR A 96 -15.19 -12.68 -10.34
C THR A 96 -13.94 -13.31 -10.92
N TRP A 97 -12.78 -12.94 -10.38
CA TRP A 97 -11.49 -13.47 -10.82
C TRP A 97 -10.73 -14.11 -9.66
N GLU A 98 -9.83 -15.04 -9.99
CA GLU A 98 -9.02 -15.78 -9.02
C GLU A 98 -7.61 -15.18 -8.93
N GLN A 99 -7.15 -14.87 -7.72
CA GLN A 99 -5.75 -14.48 -7.49
C GLN A 99 -4.86 -15.73 -7.50
N PRO A 100 -3.66 -15.74 -8.09
CA PRO A 100 -2.73 -16.89 -7.98
C PRO A 100 -2.26 -17.16 -6.54
N TRP A 101 -2.14 -16.10 -5.76
CA TRP A 101 -1.87 -16.07 -4.32
C TRP A 101 -2.47 -14.76 -3.78
N GLY A 102 -2.86 -14.70 -2.50
CA GLY A 102 -3.60 -13.55 -2.01
C GLY A 102 -4.05 -13.63 -0.56
N GLU A 103 -4.60 -12.52 -0.09
CA GLU A 103 -5.41 -12.47 1.13
C GLU A 103 -6.79 -13.12 0.95
N ARG A 104 -7.20 -13.37 -0.29
CA ARG A 104 -8.42 -14.10 -0.67
C ARG A 104 -8.21 -14.75 -2.02
N ARG A 105 -8.87 -15.88 -2.26
CA ARG A 105 -8.76 -16.61 -3.53
C ARG A 105 -9.55 -15.95 -4.65
N PHE A 106 -10.79 -15.59 -4.39
CA PHE A 106 -11.69 -14.98 -5.37
C PHE A 106 -11.96 -13.52 -5.04
N VAL A 107 -11.94 -12.67 -6.06
CA VAL A 107 -12.17 -11.23 -5.97
C VAL A 107 -13.35 -10.87 -6.88
N SER A 108 -14.34 -10.19 -6.33
CA SER A 108 -15.50 -9.68 -7.09
C SER A 108 -15.18 -8.32 -7.69
N ASP A 109 -15.46 -8.15 -8.98
CA ASP A 109 -15.30 -6.91 -9.74
C ASP A 109 -16.68 -6.45 -10.25
N HIS A 110 -17.43 -5.77 -9.38
CA HIS A 110 -18.80 -5.32 -9.65
C HIS A 110 -18.88 -3.78 -9.60
N TYR A 111 -19.07 -3.15 -10.76
CA TYR A 111 -19.11 -1.70 -10.88
C TYR A 111 -20.02 -1.21 -12.01
N ASN A 112 -20.48 0.04 -11.84
CA ASN A 112 -20.97 0.86 -12.95
C ASN A 112 -19.86 1.79 -13.43
N GLU A 113 -19.80 2.07 -14.72
CA GLU A 113 -18.77 2.90 -15.33
C GLU A 113 -19.37 4.02 -16.16
N VAL A 114 -18.71 5.18 -16.16
CA VAL A 114 -18.99 6.28 -17.08
C VAL A 114 -17.71 6.91 -17.60
N VAL A 115 -17.61 7.09 -18.91
CA VAL A 115 -16.58 7.90 -19.57
C VAL A 115 -17.19 9.24 -19.94
N VAL A 116 -16.63 10.33 -19.44
CA VAL A 116 -17.00 11.69 -19.82
C VAL A 116 -15.95 12.24 -20.77
N ARG A 117 -16.37 12.63 -21.98
CA ARG A 117 -15.49 13.16 -23.03
C ARG A 117 -15.52 14.68 -23.00
N PHE A 118 -14.38 15.32 -22.79
CA PHE A 118 -14.23 16.77 -22.80
C PHE A 118 -13.49 17.25 -24.05
N GLN A 119 -13.92 18.41 -24.56
CA GLN A 119 -13.28 19.11 -25.67
C GLN A 119 -12.93 20.53 -25.24
N GLN A 120 -11.65 20.91 -25.30
CA GLN A 120 -11.24 22.31 -25.14
C GLN A 120 -11.65 23.13 -26.36
N SER A 121 -11.98 24.39 -26.12
CA SER A 121 -12.22 25.37 -27.17
C SER A 121 -10.98 25.62 -28.04
N GLN A 122 -11.19 26.16 -29.24
CA GLN A 122 -10.11 26.45 -30.19
C GLN A 122 -9.04 27.39 -29.59
N VAL A 123 -9.47 28.42 -28.86
CA VAL A 123 -8.55 29.37 -28.21
C VAL A 123 -7.78 28.76 -27.02
N GLN A 124 -8.24 27.64 -26.47
CA GLN A 124 -7.53 26.88 -25.44
C GLN A 124 -6.77 25.66 -26.02
N GLY A 125 -6.57 25.62 -27.34
CA GLY A 125 -5.74 24.63 -28.02
C GLY A 125 -6.48 23.43 -28.61
N ALA A 126 -7.83 23.42 -28.61
CA ALA A 126 -8.64 22.39 -29.27
C ALA A 126 -8.35 20.93 -28.85
N ARG A 127 -7.85 20.72 -27.63
CA ARG A 127 -7.46 19.40 -27.11
C ARG A 127 -8.63 18.60 -26.54
N ARG A 128 -8.49 17.28 -26.61
CA ARG A 128 -9.44 16.28 -26.10
C ARG A 128 -8.88 15.65 -24.83
N MET A 129 -9.75 15.49 -23.84
CA MET A 129 -9.45 14.83 -22.57
C MET A 129 -10.68 14.05 -22.15
N ASN A 130 -10.54 12.75 -21.90
CA ASN A 130 -11.62 11.95 -21.33
C ASN A 130 -11.32 11.69 -19.85
N VAL A 131 -12.36 11.46 -19.06
CA VAL A 131 -12.23 10.97 -17.69
C VAL A 131 -13.16 9.77 -17.53
N ARG A 132 -12.58 8.62 -17.16
CA ARG A 132 -13.31 7.38 -16.89
C ARG A 132 -13.48 7.24 -15.39
N PHE A 133 -14.70 6.97 -14.95
CA PHE A 133 -15.06 6.69 -13.56
C PHE A 133 -15.65 5.30 -13.45
N ARG A 134 -15.21 4.52 -12.47
CA ARG A 134 -15.82 3.26 -12.03
C ARG A 134 -16.34 3.43 -10.60
N LEU A 135 -17.62 3.16 -10.41
CA LEU A 135 -18.31 3.24 -9.13
C LEU A 135 -18.63 1.83 -8.64
N PHE A 136 -18.06 1.48 -7.50
CA PHE A 136 -18.32 0.26 -6.74
C PHE A 136 -19.22 0.63 -5.56
N ASP A 137 -19.88 -0.34 -4.92
CA ASP A 137 -20.71 -0.07 -3.74
C ASP A 137 -19.88 0.50 -2.57
N ASN A 138 -18.59 0.13 -2.52
CA ASN A 138 -17.64 0.47 -1.47
C ASN A 138 -16.52 1.42 -1.93
N GLY A 139 -16.68 2.11 -3.07
CA GLY A 139 -15.67 3.07 -3.51
C GLY A 139 -15.82 3.59 -4.93
N ILE A 140 -14.91 4.47 -5.32
CA ILE A 140 -14.82 5.03 -6.67
C ILE A 140 -13.37 5.06 -7.13
N GLY A 141 -13.15 4.70 -8.40
CA GLY A 141 -11.88 4.91 -9.10
C GLY A 141 -12.10 5.80 -10.31
N PHE A 142 -11.19 6.75 -10.59
CA PHE A 142 -11.22 7.49 -11.84
C PHE A 142 -9.84 7.79 -12.41
N ARG A 143 -9.74 7.89 -13.74
CA ARG A 143 -8.50 8.23 -14.44
C ARG A 143 -8.76 9.10 -15.66
N TYR A 144 -7.75 9.85 -16.07
CA TYR A 144 -7.78 10.56 -17.34
C TYR A 144 -7.37 9.63 -18.47
N GLU A 145 -8.02 9.77 -19.63
CA GLU A 145 -7.61 9.10 -20.87
C GLU A 145 -7.38 10.18 -21.93
N LEU A 146 -6.13 10.29 -22.40
CA LEU A 146 -5.68 11.29 -23.36
C LEU A 146 -5.58 10.61 -24.72
N PRO A 147 -6.61 10.72 -25.58
CA PRO A 147 -6.64 10.01 -26.86
C PRO A 147 -5.68 10.63 -27.85
N GLU A 148 -5.27 9.86 -28.86
CA GLU A 148 -4.52 10.41 -29.99
C GLU A 148 -5.29 11.60 -30.61
N GLN A 149 -4.55 12.68 -30.90
CA GLN A 149 -5.14 13.91 -31.42
C GLN A 149 -4.12 14.76 -32.21
N PRO A 150 -4.58 15.64 -33.11
CA PRO A 150 -3.68 16.50 -33.87
C PRO A 150 -3.01 17.59 -33.02
N ALA A 151 -3.69 18.08 -31.98
CA ALA A 151 -3.27 19.23 -31.20
C ALA A 151 -2.15 18.94 -30.18
N LEU A 152 -1.88 17.66 -29.88
CA LEU A 152 -0.91 17.25 -28.89
C LEU A 152 -0.40 15.83 -29.23
N LYS A 153 0.93 15.67 -29.29
CA LYS A 153 1.58 14.36 -29.53
C LYS A 153 2.27 13.84 -28.28
N THR A 154 3.03 14.71 -27.61
CA THR A 154 3.69 14.43 -26.33
C THR A 154 3.19 15.43 -25.30
N MET A 155 2.88 14.96 -24.10
CA MET A 155 2.46 15.78 -22.97
C MET A 155 3.58 15.83 -21.94
N ARG A 156 4.05 17.04 -21.62
CA ARG A 156 5.07 17.29 -20.59
C ARG A 156 4.40 17.95 -19.39
N ILE A 157 4.04 17.12 -18.41
CA ILE A 157 3.18 17.50 -17.29
C ILE A 157 4.03 18.16 -16.21
N ALA A 158 3.72 19.41 -15.91
CA ALA A 158 4.27 20.11 -14.75
C ALA A 158 3.54 19.69 -13.47
N GLU A 159 2.22 19.53 -13.55
CA GLU A 159 1.39 19.08 -12.44
C GLU A 159 0.04 18.52 -12.92
N GLU A 160 -0.50 17.57 -12.17
CA GLU A 160 -1.90 17.17 -12.25
C GLU A 160 -2.70 17.92 -11.17
N THR A 161 -3.77 18.61 -11.55
CA THR A 161 -4.54 19.47 -10.62
C THR A 161 -5.86 18.84 -10.19
N THR A 162 -5.88 17.52 -9.98
CA THR A 162 -7.05 16.78 -9.49
C THR A 162 -7.35 17.19 -8.06
N GLU A 163 -8.58 17.64 -7.79
CA GLU A 163 -9.01 18.07 -6.46
C GLU A 163 -9.92 17.04 -5.77
N PHE A 164 -9.95 17.11 -4.43
CA PHE A 164 -10.85 16.38 -3.54
C PHE A 164 -11.29 17.33 -2.41
N ASP A 165 -12.50 17.89 -2.51
CA ASP A 165 -13.09 18.77 -1.50
C ASP A 165 -13.97 17.97 -0.54
N ILE A 166 -13.41 17.58 0.61
CA ILE A 166 -14.08 16.67 1.55
C ILE A 166 -15.05 17.49 2.40
N VAL A 167 -16.34 17.15 2.37
CA VAL A 167 -17.38 17.93 3.05
C VAL A 167 -17.50 17.60 4.54
N PRO A 168 -17.62 16.32 4.95
CA PRO A 168 -17.74 16.01 6.37
C PRO A 168 -16.40 16.24 7.08
N VAL A 169 -16.46 16.61 8.35
CA VAL A 169 -15.28 16.70 9.21
C VAL A 169 -14.97 15.33 9.82
N GLY A 170 -13.74 15.15 10.28
CA GLY A 170 -13.28 13.88 10.83
C GLY A 170 -11.82 13.90 11.26
N LYS A 171 -11.34 12.70 11.60
CA LYS A 171 -9.95 12.41 11.92
C LYS A 171 -9.24 11.75 10.75
N THR A 172 -7.93 11.90 10.69
CA THR A 172 -7.07 11.38 9.63
C THR A 172 -5.81 10.77 10.19
N TRP A 173 -5.40 9.63 9.63
CA TRP A 173 -4.13 8.96 9.87
C TRP A 173 -3.26 9.07 8.62
N TRP A 174 -2.11 9.74 8.75
CA TRP A 174 -1.26 10.07 7.60
C TRP A 174 0.22 10.17 7.97
N ILE A 175 1.07 9.98 6.96
CA ILE A 175 2.49 10.31 7.02
C ILE A 175 2.78 11.48 6.06
N PRO A 176 3.69 12.40 6.40
CA PRO A 176 4.12 13.48 5.52
C PRO A 176 4.61 12.99 4.15
N GLY A 177 4.16 13.64 3.07
CA GLY A 177 4.62 13.38 1.71
C GLY A 177 5.82 14.24 1.34
N GLY A 178 6.84 13.64 0.70
CA GLY A 178 8.00 14.36 0.17
C GLY A 178 9.09 14.67 1.19
N GLU A 179 9.04 14.06 2.38
CA GLU A 179 10.09 14.19 3.40
C GLU A 179 11.27 13.24 3.15
N TRP A 180 12.41 13.54 3.77
CA TRP A 180 13.69 12.87 3.52
C TRP A 180 13.64 11.34 3.66
N ASN A 181 12.85 10.82 4.60
CA ASN A 181 12.79 9.39 4.89
C ASN A 181 11.65 8.65 4.15
N ARG A 182 11.27 9.13 2.97
CA ARG A 182 10.36 8.42 2.06
C ARG A 182 9.04 8.06 2.78
N TYR A 183 8.63 6.79 2.72
CA TYR A 183 7.44 6.26 3.40
C TYR A 183 7.70 5.81 4.85
N GLU A 184 8.96 5.76 5.31
CA GLU A 184 9.36 5.22 6.62
C GLU A 184 9.21 6.26 7.73
N GLN A 185 7.97 6.64 7.98
CA GLN A 185 7.59 7.61 8.99
C GLN A 185 6.53 7.04 9.94
N VAL A 186 6.40 7.64 11.13
CA VAL A 186 5.30 7.33 12.06
C VAL A 186 4.06 8.09 11.63
N TYR A 187 2.92 7.41 11.66
CA TYR A 187 1.63 8.01 11.35
C TYR A 187 1.24 9.07 12.37
N ARG A 188 0.58 10.12 11.89
CA ARG A 188 -0.02 11.19 12.69
C ARG A 188 -1.52 11.03 12.69
N GLU A 189 -2.14 11.20 13.86
CA GLU A 189 -3.59 11.38 13.98
C GLU A 189 -3.90 12.87 14.13
N THR A 190 -4.63 13.45 13.17
CA THR A 190 -5.03 14.86 13.20
C THR A 190 -6.46 15.04 12.67
N PRO A 191 -7.11 16.20 12.89
CA PRO A 191 -8.25 16.60 12.07
C PRO A 191 -7.91 16.62 10.58
N ILE A 192 -8.91 16.42 9.71
CA ILE A 192 -8.73 16.44 8.24
C ILE A 192 -8.08 17.75 7.77
N ASP A 193 -8.55 18.90 8.26
CA ASP A 193 -8.05 20.21 7.86
C ASP A 193 -6.66 20.57 8.43
N ALA A 194 -6.08 19.72 9.27
CA ALA A 194 -4.72 19.88 9.79
C ALA A 194 -3.66 19.16 8.94
N VAL A 195 -4.08 18.32 7.99
CA VAL A 195 -3.17 17.65 7.05
C VAL A 195 -2.47 18.69 6.16
N SER A 196 -1.16 18.59 6.00
CA SER A 196 -0.41 19.43 5.07
C SER A 196 -0.27 18.73 3.70
N THR A 197 0.82 18.01 3.50
CA THR A 197 1.07 17.13 2.36
C THR A 197 1.28 15.73 2.90
N ALA A 198 0.54 14.75 2.39
CA ALA A 198 0.61 13.39 2.86
C ALA A 198 0.96 12.41 1.72
N HIS A 199 1.64 11.31 2.04
CA HIS A 199 1.61 10.14 1.16
C HIS A 199 0.23 9.46 1.21
N THR A 200 -0.01 8.56 0.27
CA THR A 200 -1.20 7.69 0.23
C THR A 200 -0.78 6.22 0.41
N PRO A 201 -1.61 5.31 0.94
CA PRO A 201 -2.99 5.54 1.37
C PRO A 201 -3.10 6.48 2.58
N ILE A 202 -3.96 7.49 2.47
CA ILE A 202 -4.32 8.37 3.58
C ILE A 202 -5.73 8.03 4.01
N THR A 203 -5.91 7.74 5.30
CA THR A 203 -7.16 7.19 5.83
C THR A 203 -7.84 8.16 6.75
N MET A 204 -9.16 8.26 6.64
CA MET A 204 -9.99 9.17 7.42
C MET A 204 -11.17 8.44 8.05
N ARG A 205 -11.58 8.88 9.23
CA ARG A 205 -12.83 8.49 9.90
C ARG A 205 -13.65 9.74 10.15
N LEU A 206 -14.79 9.84 9.49
CA LEU A 206 -15.72 10.96 9.59
C LEU A 206 -16.53 10.88 10.89
N GLU A 207 -17.10 12.00 11.34
CA GLU A 207 -17.92 12.04 12.57
C GLU A 207 -19.16 11.13 12.52
N ASP A 208 -19.66 10.81 11.33
CA ASP A 208 -20.79 9.90 11.16
C ASP A 208 -20.41 8.40 11.12
N GLY A 209 -19.14 8.08 11.37
CA GLY A 209 -18.58 6.73 11.35
C GLY A 209 -18.13 6.26 9.97
N THR A 210 -18.37 7.03 8.90
CA THR A 210 -17.85 6.69 7.56
C THR A 210 -16.33 6.65 7.57
N HIS A 211 -15.77 5.60 6.97
CA HIS A 211 -14.35 5.47 6.74
C HIS A 211 -14.02 5.78 5.28
N LEU A 212 -12.97 6.56 5.05
CA LEU A 212 -12.45 6.88 3.72
C LEU A 212 -10.97 6.51 3.63
N SER A 213 -10.51 6.07 2.47
CA SER A 213 -9.07 6.08 2.17
C SER A 213 -8.83 6.54 0.74
N PHE A 214 -7.90 7.48 0.57
CA PHE A 214 -7.54 8.04 -0.73
C PHE A 214 -6.20 7.45 -1.18
N HIS A 215 -6.17 6.96 -2.42
CA HIS A 215 -5.00 6.31 -2.98
C HIS A 215 -5.00 6.33 -4.53
N GLU A 216 -4.14 5.53 -5.15
CA GLU A 216 -4.11 5.30 -6.59
C GLU A 216 -3.94 3.82 -6.92
N ALA A 217 -4.34 3.44 -8.13
CA ALA A 217 -4.17 2.09 -8.66
C ALA A 217 -3.51 2.12 -10.05
N ALA A 218 -2.75 1.07 -10.36
CA ALA A 218 -2.05 0.89 -11.63
C ALA A 218 -1.07 2.04 -11.96
N LEU A 219 -0.15 2.35 -11.03
CA LEU A 219 0.90 3.34 -11.26
C LEU A 219 1.95 2.81 -12.25
N VAL A 220 1.73 3.07 -13.54
CA VAL A 220 2.59 2.62 -14.64
C VAL A 220 2.98 3.80 -15.51
N ASP A 221 4.29 4.01 -15.68
CA ASP A 221 4.86 5.06 -16.51
C ASP A 221 4.27 6.46 -16.20
N TYR A 222 4.18 6.75 -14.91
CA TYR A 222 3.67 8.00 -14.37
C TYR A 222 4.33 8.25 -13.01
N ALA A 223 4.28 9.48 -12.49
CA ALA A 223 4.76 9.77 -11.15
C ALA A 223 3.67 9.45 -10.11
N GLY A 224 4.06 8.89 -8.97
CA GLY A 224 3.15 8.78 -7.83
C GLY A 224 2.72 10.16 -7.35
N TYR A 225 1.58 10.27 -6.69
CA TYR A 225 1.13 11.56 -6.13
C TYR A 225 1.16 11.60 -4.61
N TRP A 226 1.32 12.82 -4.07
CA TRP A 226 1.11 13.19 -2.68
C TRP A 226 -0.21 13.96 -2.54
N PHE A 227 -0.93 13.74 -1.45
CA PHE A 227 -2.21 14.36 -1.16
C PHE A 227 -1.97 15.69 -0.44
N LYS A 228 -2.04 16.81 -1.18
CA LYS A 228 -1.67 18.15 -0.72
C LYS A 228 -2.90 18.98 -0.39
N ARG A 229 -2.98 19.51 0.83
CA ARG A 229 -4.01 20.48 1.20
C ARG A 229 -3.84 21.78 0.42
N ALA A 230 -4.92 22.23 -0.21
CA ALA A 230 -4.99 23.54 -0.87
C ALA A 230 -5.54 24.61 0.09
N SER A 231 -6.69 24.35 0.71
CA SER A 231 -7.33 25.22 1.71
C SER A 231 -8.44 24.46 2.44
N GLY A 232 -8.74 24.76 3.71
CA GLY A 232 -9.84 24.07 4.41
C GLY A 232 -9.70 22.54 4.37
N GLN A 233 -10.71 21.83 3.84
CA GLN A 233 -10.68 20.39 3.54
C GLN A 233 -10.59 20.09 2.02
N LEU A 234 -10.21 21.09 1.23
CA LEU A 234 -9.87 20.94 -0.19
C LEU A 234 -8.44 20.46 -0.32
N PHE A 235 -8.29 19.28 -0.91
CA PHE A 235 -7.01 18.69 -1.28
C PHE A 235 -6.84 18.65 -2.78
N ARG A 236 -5.60 18.47 -3.22
CA ARG A 236 -5.25 18.19 -4.60
C ARG A 236 -4.10 17.19 -4.69
N THR A 237 -3.97 16.54 -5.84
CA THR A 237 -2.77 15.81 -6.20
C THR A 237 -1.57 16.77 -6.28
N GLU A 238 -0.43 16.29 -5.81
CA GLU A 238 0.89 16.86 -6.06
C GLU A 238 1.78 15.71 -6.56
N LEU A 239 2.07 15.67 -7.85
CA LEU A 239 2.92 14.61 -8.40
C LEU A 239 4.32 14.68 -7.76
N ALA A 240 4.92 13.51 -7.50
CA ALA A 240 6.31 13.41 -7.09
C ALA A 240 7.21 14.09 -8.15
N PRO A 241 8.31 14.73 -7.73
CA PRO A 241 9.17 15.43 -8.69
C PRO A 241 9.74 14.48 -9.76
N GLY A 242 9.80 14.98 -11.00
CA GLY A 242 10.47 14.30 -12.10
C GLY A 242 11.99 14.50 -12.07
N SER A 243 12.68 13.91 -13.04
CA SER A 243 14.12 14.16 -13.24
C SER A 243 14.43 15.54 -13.81
N ASP A 244 13.43 16.17 -14.43
CA ASP A 244 13.55 17.43 -15.18
C ASP A 244 12.40 18.37 -14.81
N SER A 245 12.20 19.45 -15.59
CA SER A 245 11.12 20.41 -15.35
C SER A 245 9.72 19.79 -15.39
N ALA A 246 9.52 18.75 -16.19
CA ALA A 246 8.29 17.98 -16.23
C ALA A 246 8.37 16.83 -15.23
N LYS A 247 7.33 16.69 -14.41
CA LYS A 247 7.17 15.58 -13.46
C LYS A 247 6.83 14.27 -14.18
N VAL A 248 6.11 14.37 -15.30
CA VAL A 248 5.77 13.25 -16.18
C VAL A 248 5.90 13.68 -17.64
N VAL A 249 6.48 12.81 -18.48
CA VAL A 249 6.49 12.94 -19.93
C VAL A 249 5.85 11.70 -20.56
N ARG A 250 4.83 11.90 -21.42
CA ARG A 250 4.12 10.81 -22.08
C ARG A 250 3.74 11.13 -23.52
N ASP A 251 3.92 10.17 -24.41
CA ASP A 251 3.34 10.21 -25.74
C ASP A 251 1.88 9.75 -25.72
N LEU A 252 1.05 10.38 -26.56
CA LEU A 252 -0.36 10.02 -26.71
C LEU A 252 -0.52 8.87 -27.71
N PRO A 253 -1.47 7.94 -27.50
CA PRO A 253 -2.44 7.94 -26.40
C PRO A 253 -1.88 7.35 -25.10
N PHE A 254 -2.36 7.87 -23.96
CA PHE A 254 -2.10 7.26 -22.65
C PHE A 254 -3.27 7.47 -21.68
N ALA A 255 -3.28 6.71 -20.60
CA ALA A 255 -4.12 6.95 -19.43
C ALA A 255 -3.25 7.23 -18.21
N THR A 256 -3.73 8.08 -17.31
CA THR A 256 -3.11 8.21 -15.99
C THR A 256 -3.36 6.95 -15.16
N PRO A 257 -2.61 6.73 -14.07
CA PRO A 257 -3.06 5.86 -13.00
C PRO A 257 -4.45 6.27 -12.51
N TRP A 258 -5.17 5.33 -11.90
CA TRP A 258 -6.44 5.62 -11.26
C TRP A 258 -6.21 6.41 -9.97
N ARG A 259 -7.11 7.32 -9.64
CA ARG A 259 -7.26 7.90 -8.30
C ARG A 259 -8.42 7.18 -7.64
N THR A 260 -8.22 6.72 -6.42
CA THR A 260 -9.18 5.86 -5.72
C THR A 260 -9.65 6.50 -4.43
N VAL A 261 -10.91 6.26 -4.10
CA VAL A 261 -11.50 6.54 -2.80
C VAL A 261 -12.23 5.29 -2.33
N ARG A 262 -11.67 4.58 -1.35
CA ARG A 262 -12.39 3.55 -0.60
C ARG A 262 -13.39 4.22 0.32
N ILE A 263 -14.61 3.69 0.41
CA ILE A 263 -15.71 4.26 1.20
C ILE A 263 -16.42 3.12 1.95
N ALA A 264 -16.31 3.12 3.27
CA ALA A 264 -16.84 2.04 4.10
C ALA A 264 -17.73 2.55 5.25
N ASN A 265 -18.57 1.67 5.78
CA ASN A 265 -19.38 1.96 6.98
C ASN A 265 -18.58 1.76 8.27
N ASP A 266 -17.53 0.95 8.24
CA ASP A 266 -16.73 0.52 9.38
C ASP A 266 -15.30 0.16 8.94
N ALA A 267 -14.47 -0.22 9.91
CA ALA A 267 -13.08 -0.59 9.69
C ALA A 267 -12.93 -1.87 8.84
N ALA A 268 -13.85 -2.83 8.96
CA ALA A 268 -13.82 -4.08 8.19
C ALA A 268 -14.04 -3.83 6.70
N GLY A 269 -15.09 -3.07 6.35
CA GLY A 269 -15.37 -2.70 4.96
C GLY A 269 -14.28 -1.84 4.32
N LEU A 270 -13.39 -1.21 5.11
CA LEU A 270 -12.23 -0.47 4.59
C LEU A 270 -11.09 -1.42 4.18
N VAL A 271 -10.75 -2.38 5.03
CA VAL A 271 -9.61 -3.29 4.83
C VAL A 271 -9.93 -4.46 3.91
N GLU A 272 -11.19 -4.90 3.86
CA GLU A 272 -11.67 -5.98 2.99
C GLU A 272 -12.06 -5.49 1.58
N ASN A 273 -11.65 -4.27 1.23
CA ASN A 273 -11.95 -3.66 -0.05
C ASN A 273 -10.90 -4.01 -1.13
N ASP A 274 -11.35 -4.53 -2.26
CA ASP A 274 -10.51 -4.97 -3.40
C ASP A 274 -10.31 -3.91 -4.50
N LEU A 275 -10.75 -2.67 -4.27
CA LEU A 275 -10.80 -1.60 -5.27
C LEU A 275 -9.51 -1.45 -6.09
N GLU A 276 -8.36 -1.35 -5.43
CA GLU A 276 -7.07 -1.16 -6.12
C GLU A 276 -6.71 -2.36 -7.01
N LEU A 277 -6.96 -3.60 -6.58
CA LEU A 277 -6.72 -4.77 -7.43
C LEU A 277 -7.64 -4.75 -8.65
N ASN A 278 -8.94 -4.50 -8.46
CA ASN A 278 -9.93 -4.46 -9.54
C ASN A 278 -9.63 -3.40 -10.62
N LEU A 279 -8.88 -2.36 -10.26
CA LEU A 279 -8.46 -1.30 -11.18
C LEU A 279 -7.14 -1.57 -11.92
N ASN A 280 -6.43 -2.65 -11.59
CA ASN A 280 -5.25 -3.09 -12.32
C ASN A 280 -5.59 -4.00 -13.50
N GLU A 281 -4.73 -4.02 -14.51
CA GLU A 281 -4.86 -4.96 -15.62
C GLU A 281 -4.72 -6.42 -15.13
N PRO A 282 -5.39 -7.38 -15.78
CA PRO A 282 -5.19 -8.81 -15.52
C PRO A 282 -3.72 -9.25 -15.66
N ASP A 283 -3.42 -10.44 -15.14
CA ASP A 283 -2.09 -11.05 -15.20
C ASP A 283 -1.50 -11.06 -16.63
N LYS A 284 -0.22 -10.70 -16.73
CA LYS A 284 0.58 -10.69 -17.96
C LYS A 284 1.73 -11.69 -17.96
N LEU A 285 1.94 -12.45 -16.88
CA LEU A 285 3.01 -13.43 -16.76
C LEU A 285 2.56 -14.84 -17.15
N GLY A 286 1.26 -15.15 -17.08
CA GLY A 286 0.72 -16.45 -17.44
C GLY A 286 0.94 -17.46 -16.31
N ASP A 287 1.71 -18.52 -16.56
CA ASP A 287 1.97 -19.50 -15.50
C ASP A 287 2.95 -18.93 -14.46
N VAL A 288 2.43 -18.67 -13.27
CA VAL A 288 3.17 -18.19 -12.10
C VAL A 288 3.31 -19.24 -11.00
N SER A 289 3.05 -20.52 -11.30
CA SER A 289 3.14 -21.63 -10.34
C SER A 289 4.55 -21.91 -9.81
N TRP A 290 5.56 -21.31 -10.44
CA TRP A 290 6.96 -21.34 -10.00
C TRP A 290 7.18 -20.55 -8.71
N PHE A 291 6.38 -19.52 -8.43
CA PHE A 291 6.40 -18.85 -7.14
C PHE A 291 5.46 -19.56 -6.16
N LYS A 292 5.92 -19.73 -4.92
CA LYS A 292 5.13 -20.29 -3.83
C LYS A 292 5.22 -19.37 -2.62
N PRO A 293 4.09 -18.83 -2.13
CA PRO A 293 4.03 -18.16 -0.83
C PRO A 293 4.66 -19.03 0.24
N ALA A 294 5.51 -18.45 1.09
CA ALA A 294 6.20 -19.20 2.12
C ALA A 294 6.74 -18.31 3.23
N ARG A 295 7.06 -18.94 4.35
CA ARG A 295 7.84 -18.30 5.42
C ARG A 295 9.34 -18.45 5.15
N TYR A 296 10.09 -17.49 5.65
CA TYR A 296 11.55 -17.48 5.58
C TYR A 296 12.19 -16.98 6.87
N ILE A 297 13.49 -17.22 7.02
CA ILE A 297 14.36 -16.62 8.03
C ILE A 297 15.52 -15.91 7.33
N GLY A 298 16.37 -15.21 8.06
CA GLY A 298 17.47 -14.53 7.40
C GLY A 298 18.65 -14.18 8.28
N ILE A 299 19.83 -14.20 7.65
CA ILE A 299 21.00 -13.47 8.14
C ILE A 299 20.72 -12.01 7.80
N TRP A 300 20.07 -11.32 8.74
CA TRP A 300 19.54 -9.96 8.57
C TRP A 300 19.54 -9.19 9.89
N TRP A 301 18.73 -9.63 10.86
CA TRP A 301 18.53 -8.93 12.13
C TRP A 301 19.83 -8.68 12.91
N GLY A 302 20.80 -9.58 12.77
CA GLY A 302 22.13 -9.39 13.36
C GLY A 302 22.89 -8.20 12.81
N MET A 303 22.75 -7.84 11.54
CA MET A 303 23.33 -6.62 11.00
C MET A 303 22.53 -5.39 11.40
N ILE A 304 21.20 -5.48 11.39
CA ILE A 304 20.29 -4.42 11.81
C ILE A 304 20.55 -4.00 13.28
N ARG A 305 20.76 -4.97 14.17
CA ARG A 305 21.12 -4.74 15.58
C ARG A 305 22.59 -4.36 15.81
N GLY A 306 23.44 -4.54 14.80
CA GLY A 306 24.88 -4.29 14.90
C GLY A 306 25.69 -5.41 15.58
N ASP A 307 25.11 -6.59 15.81
CA ASP A 307 25.82 -7.79 16.25
C ASP A 307 26.79 -8.30 15.18
N TRP A 308 26.36 -8.22 13.91
CA TRP A 308 27.13 -8.57 12.71
C TRP A 308 27.32 -7.35 11.80
N THR A 309 28.19 -7.49 10.79
CA THR A 309 28.41 -6.48 9.75
C THR A 309 27.98 -7.02 8.40
N TRP A 310 27.46 -6.15 7.52
CA TRP A 310 27.39 -6.44 6.08
C TRP A 310 28.79 -6.46 5.46
N ALA A 311 29.68 -5.55 5.89
CA ALA A 311 31.07 -5.51 5.46
C ALA A 311 31.85 -6.77 5.87
N GLU A 312 32.85 -7.13 5.06
CA GLU A 312 33.79 -8.20 5.34
C GLU A 312 34.59 -7.94 6.62
N GLY A 313 34.98 -9.01 7.31
CA GLY A 313 35.79 -8.93 8.52
C GLY A 313 35.34 -9.92 9.60
N PRO A 314 35.89 -9.81 10.83
CA PRO A 314 35.64 -10.80 11.88
C PRO A 314 34.17 -10.94 12.31
N ARG A 315 33.34 -9.92 12.06
CA ARG A 315 31.90 -9.91 12.38
C ARG A 315 31.00 -10.03 11.14
N HIS A 316 31.56 -10.36 9.98
CA HIS A 316 30.79 -10.48 8.75
C HIS A 316 29.64 -11.48 8.91
N GLY A 317 28.42 -11.04 8.55
CA GLY A 317 27.17 -11.81 8.64
C GLY A 317 27.05 -12.88 7.57
N ALA A 318 27.34 -12.57 6.31
CA ALA A 318 27.16 -13.51 5.20
C ALA A 318 28.36 -14.45 5.03
N THR A 319 28.53 -15.39 5.97
CA THR A 319 29.55 -16.44 5.84
C THR A 319 28.94 -17.77 5.45
N THR A 320 29.69 -18.59 4.71
CA THR A 320 29.27 -19.96 4.34
C THR A 320 28.89 -20.80 5.56
N LYS A 321 29.62 -20.66 6.67
CA LYS A 321 29.34 -21.41 7.90
C LYS A 321 27.99 -21.01 8.51
N ARG A 322 27.72 -19.71 8.65
CA ARG A 322 26.47 -19.21 9.24
C ARG A 322 25.28 -19.48 8.32
N ALA A 323 25.45 -19.31 7.01
CA ALA A 323 24.41 -19.64 6.04
C ALA A 323 23.99 -21.12 6.13
N LYS A 324 24.93 -22.06 6.27
CA LYS A 324 24.60 -23.48 6.50
C LYS A 324 23.81 -23.71 7.80
N GLN A 325 24.17 -23.02 8.89
CA GLN A 325 23.43 -23.09 10.15
C GLN A 325 21.97 -22.62 9.99
N TYR A 326 21.76 -21.51 9.28
CA TYR A 326 20.42 -21.00 9.01
C TYR A 326 19.64 -21.93 8.06
N ILE A 327 20.27 -22.46 7.00
CA ILE A 327 19.65 -23.45 6.12
C ILE A 327 19.23 -24.71 6.89
N ASP A 328 20.07 -25.20 7.80
CA ASP A 328 19.76 -26.37 8.62
C ASP A 328 18.55 -26.12 9.53
N TYR A 329 18.49 -24.93 10.14
CA TYR A 329 17.35 -24.53 10.96
C TYR A 329 16.07 -24.37 10.12
N ALA A 330 16.16 -23.71 8.96
CA ALA A 330 15.05 -23.54 8.05
C ALA A 330 14.44 -24.89 7.64
N ALA A 331 15.29 -25.85 7.25
CA ALA A 331 14.86 -27.19 6.87
C ALA A 331 14.21 -27.96 8.02
N GLN A 332 14.71 -27.80 9.25
CA GLN A 332 14.17 -28.46 10.43
C GLN A 332 12.78 -27.93 10.81
N HIS A 333 12.52 -26.64 10.59
CA HIS A 333 11.32 -25.94 11.05
C HIS A 333 10.37 -25.53 9.91
N GLY A 334 10.53 -26.12 8.72
CA GLY A 334 9.60 -25.91 7.60
C GLY A 334 9.57 -24.49 7.02
N PHE A 335 10.68 -23.74 7.13
CA PHE A 335 10.88 -22.51 6.39
C PHE A 335 11.42 -22.83 4.99
N ARG A 336 10.87 -22.18 3.97
CA ARG A 336 11.27 -22.42 2.58
C ARG A 336 12.55 -21.67 2.23
N GLY A 337 12.76 -20.50 2.83
CA GLY A 337 13.78 -19.54 2.40
C GLY A 337 14.75 -19.12 3.51
N VAL A 338 15.99 -18.82 3.11
CA VAL A 338 16.98 -18.11 3.94
C VAL A 338 17.48 -16.89 3.17
N LEU A 339 17.11 -15.69 3.63
CA LEU A 339 17.68 -14.42 3.17
C LEU A 339 19.11 -14.28 3.69
N VAL A 340 20.01 -13.78 2.84
CA VAL A 340 21.37 -13.43 3.25
C VAL A 340 21.76 -12.08 2.67
N GLU A 341 21.88 -11.08 3.54
CA GLU A 341 22.44 -9.77 3.16
C GLU A 341 23.94 -9.68 3.47
N GLY A 342 24.68 -8.89 2.70
CA GLY A 342 26.14 -8.77 2.81
C GLY A 342 26.93 -9.81 2.01
N TRP A 343 26.25 -10.65 1.21
CA TRP A 343 26.89 -11.78 0.51
C TRP A 343 27.86 -11.36 -0.62
N ASN A 344 27.66 -10.18 -1.19
CA ASN A 344 28.30 -9.71 -2.41
C ASN A 344 29.40 -8.65 -2.15
N MET A 345 30.27 -8.43 -3.13
CA MET A 345 31.25 -7.33 -3.06
C MET A 345 30.54 -5.96 -3.06
N GLY A 346 31.05 -5.01 -2.27
CA GLY A 346 30.59 -3.60 -2.26
C GLY A 346 30.28 -3.03 -0.87
N TRP A 347 30.16 -3.87 0.16
CA TRP A 347 29.78 -3.43 1.51
C TRP A 347 30.92 -2.85 2.37
N ASN A 348 32.17 -2.90 1.92
CA ASN A 348 33.36 -2.50 2.71
C ASN A 348 33.56 -0.97 2.83
N GLY A 349 32.57 -0.17 2.44
CA GLY A 349 32.59 1.29 2.50
C GLY A 349 31.29 1.86 3.07
N ASP A 350 31.14 3.17 2.94
CA ASP A 350 29.86 3.84 3.19
C ASP A 350 28.96 3.59 1.98
N TRP A 351 28.01 2.65 2.11
CA TRP A 351 27.12 2.21 1.03
C TRP A 351 25.81 3.00 0.97
N PHE A 352 25.46 3.71 2.04
CA PHE A 352 24.22 4.49 2.13
C PHE A 352 24.27 5.65 1.12
N GLY A 353 23.36 5.65 0.14
CA GLY A 353 23.40 6.64 -0.96
C GLY A 353 24.62 6.54 -1.89
N HIS A 354 25.42 5.48 -1.78
CA HIS A 354 26.74 5.32 -2.41
C HIS A 354 26.97 3.86 -2.87
N GLY A 355 26.19 3.40 -3.84
CA GLY A 355 26.23 2.01 -4.31
C GLY A 355 27.10 1.70 -5.54
N ASP A 356 28.11 2.50 -5.86
CA ASP A 356 28.99 2.30 -7.02
C ASP A 356 29.89 1.06 -6.93
N ALA A 357 30.21 0.63 -5.71
CA ALA A 357 31.06 -0.53 -5.47
C ALA A 357 30.31 -1.89 -5.52
N PHE A 358 28.98 -1.88 -5.57
CA PHE A 358 28.21 -3.12 -5.54
C PHE A 358 28.41 -3.94 -6.82
N SER A 359 28.79 -5.20 -6.64
CA SER A 359 28.64 -6.24 -7.66
C SER A 359 27.44 -7.10 -7.33
N PHE A 360 26.58 -7.37 -8.30
CA PHE A 360 25.41 -8.24 -8.11
C PHE A 360 25.67 -9.69 -8.55
N THR A 361 26.92 -10.01 -8.92
CA THR A 361 27.33 -11.34 -9.40
C THR A 361 28.55 -11.91 -8.68
N GLN A 362 29.29 -11.10 -7.93
CA GLN A 362 30.51 -11.52 -7.24
C GLN A 362 30.29 -11.62 -5.72
N PRO A 363 30.38 -12.84 -5.14
CA PRO A 363 30.31 -13.00 -3.70
C PRO A 363 31.60 -12.55 -3.01
N THR A 364 31.53 -12.27 -1.71
CA THR A 364 32.73 -12.12 -0.86
C THR A 364 33.50 -13.45 -0.76
N PRO A 365 34.81 -13.44 -0.45
CA PRO A 365 35.64 -14.65 -0.41
C PRO A 365 35.18 -15.72 0.60
N ASP A 366 34.42 -15.34 1.63
CA ASP A 366 33.90 -16.22 2.68
C ASP A 366 32.46 -16.70 2.42
N PHE A 367 31.86 -16.34 1.29
CA PHE A 367 30.51 -16.74 0.88
C PHE A 367 30.50 -17.59 -0.42
N ASP A 368 30.42 -18.91 -0.27
CA ASP A 368 30.31 -19.85 -1.40
C ASP A 368 28.86 -19.92 -1.91
N LEU A 369 28.43 -18.91 -2.69
CA LEU A 369 27.06 -18.82 -3.22
C LEU A 369 26.61 -20.11 -3.93
N LYS A 370 27.45 -20.67 -4.81
CA LYS A 370 27.12 -21.88 -5.57
C LYS A 370 27.03 -23.11 -4.66
N GLY A 371 27.96 -23.27 -3.72
CA GLY A 371 27.91 -24.37 -2.77
C GLY A 371 26.74 -24.27 -1.81
N LEU A 372 26.35 -23.06 -1.40
CA LEU A 372 25.23 -22.81 -0.49
C LEU A 372 23.88 -23.04 -1.16
N THR A 373 23.67 -22.56 -2.38
CA THR A 373 22.45 -22.85 -3.16
C THR A 373 22.28 -24.36 -3.37
N ALA A 374 23.36 -25.07 -3.72
CA ALA A 374 23.34 -26.54 -3.82
C ALA A 374 23.09 -27.23 -2.47
N TYR A 375 23.60 -26.69 -1.36
CA TYR A 375 23.37 -27.21 -0.01
C TYR A 375 21.92 -27.00 0.44
N ALA A 376 21.36 -25.82 0.21
CA ALA A 376 19.97 -25.48 0.49
C ALA A 376 19.01 -26.40 -0.29
N ALA A 377 19.24 -26.57 -1.60
CA ALA A 377 18.41 -27.41 -2.46
C ALA A 377 18.35 -28.87 -1.96
N LYS A 378 19.47 -29.44 -1.48
CA LYS A 378 19.51 -30.79 -0.88
C LYS A 378 18.64 -30.93 0.37
N LYS A 379 18.28 -29.82 1.01
CA LYS A 379 17.47 -29.74 2.23
C LYS A 379 16.05 -29.25 1.98
N GLY A 380 15.66 -29.03 0.72
CA GLY A 380 14.36 -28.46 0.37
C GLY A 380 14.21 -26.98 0.76
N VAL A 381 15.33 -26.28 0.93
CA VAL A 381 15.38 -24.84 1.26
C VAL A 381 15.95 -24.10 0.06
N HIS A 382 15.54 -22.85 -0.12
CA HIS A 382 16.07 -21.93 -1.12
C HIS A 382 16.82 -20.80 -0.43
N LEU A 383 17.89 -20.30 -1.06
CA LEU A 383 18.39 -18.99 -0.68
C LEU A 383 17.44 -17.94 -1.25
N ILE A 384 17.18 -16.90 -0.47
CA ILE A 384 16.54 -15.67 -0.93
C ILE A 384 17.67 -14.70 -1.26
N GLY A 385 17.70 -14.22 -2.50
CA GLY A 385 18.71 -13.29 -2.98
C GLY A 385 18.55 -11.91 -2.36
N HIS A 386 19.63 -11.12 -2.40
CA HIS A 386 19.63 -9.74 -1.95
C HIS A 386 20.39 -8.83 -2.94
N HIS A 387 19.74 -7.75 -3.40
CA HIS A 387 20.32 -6.69 -4.23
C HIS A 387 20.04 -5.31 -3.60
N GLU A 388 20.87 -4.90 -2.64
CA GLU A 388 20.91 -3.49 -2.19
C GLU A 388 21.64 -2.64 -3.23
N THR A 389 21.09 -1.47 -3.54
CA THR A 389 21.64 -0.58 -4.57
C THR A 389 22.35 0.63 -4.00
N GLY A 390 22.23 0.93 -2.70
CA GLY A 390 22.69 2.19 -2.10
C GLY A 390 22.10 3.40 -2.82
N GLY A 391 20.88 3.26 -3.35
CA GLY A 391 20.22 4.24 -4.22
C GLY A 391 20.85 4.43 -5.61
N ASN A 392 21.90 3.68 -5.99
CA ASN A 392 22.61 3.85 -7.25
C ASN A 392 22.12 2.89 -8.34
N ILE A 393 21.01 3.23 -8.99
CA ILE A 393 20.48 2.43 -10.10
C ILE A 393 21.35 2.53 -11.37
N ALA A 394 22.20 3.56 -11.50
CA ALA A 394 23.15 3.65 -12.61
C ALA A 394 24.20 2.54 -12.59
N ASN A 395 24.51 2.01 -11.41
CA ASN A 395 25.34 0.81 -11.25
C ASN A 395 24.53 -0.50 -11.40
N TYR A 396 23.28 -0.52 -10.91
CA TYR A 396 22.46 -1.73 -10.91
C TYR A 396 21.93 -2.10 -12.29
N GLU A 397 21.39 -1.15 -13.06
CA GLU A 397 20.74 -1.43 -14.35
C GLU A 397 21.64 -2.17 -15.35
N PRO A 398 22.93 -1.81 -15.53
CA PRO A 398 23.83 -2.56 -16.42
C PRO A 398 24.14 -4.00 -15.94
N GLN A 399 23.94 -4.30 -14.66
CA GLN A 399 24.21 -5.61 -14.05
C GLN A 399 22.94 -6.46 -13.85
N LEU A 400 21.76 -5.88 -14.08
CA LEU A 400 20.47 -6.46 -13.68
C LEU A 400 20.22 -7.85 -14.30
N ASP A 401 20.29 -7.99 -15.62
CA ASP A 401 20.00 -9.25 -16.30
C ASP A 401 21.02 -10.34 -15.93
N ASP A 402 22.32 -10.00 -15.86
CA ASP A 402 23.37 -10.93 -15.43
C ASP A 402 23.16 -11.42 -13.98
N ALA A 403 22.71 -10.53 -13.09
CA ALA A 403 22.42 -10.85 -11.70
C ALA A 403 21.18 -11.76 -11.56
N MET A 404 20.10 -11.45 -12.29
CA MET A 404 18.90 -12.30 -12.30
C MET A 404 19.19 -13.65 -12.97
N ALA A 405 19.97 -13.69 -14.04
CA ALA A 405 20.40 -14.91 -14.71
C ALA A 405 21.26 -15.80 -13.80
N LEU A 406 22.16 -15.20 -12.99
CA LEU A 406 22.93 -15.92 -11.98
C LEU A 406 22.00 -16.59 -10.97
N TYR A 407 21.03 -15.85 -10.42
CA TYR A 407 20.07 -16.39 -9.46
C TYR A 407 19.19 -17.49 -10.05
N GLY A 408 18.61 -17.27 -11.23
CA GLY A 408 17.79 -18.26 -11.92
C GLY A 408 18.57 -19.56 -12.20
N LYS A 409 19.83 -19.44 -12.64
CA LYS A 409 20.72 -20.61 -12.87
C LYS A 409 21.04 -21.38 -11.58
N LEU A 410 21.06 -20.70 -10.44
CA LEU A 410 21.36 -21.30 -9.14
C LEU A 410 20.11 -21.73 -8.36
N GLY A 411 18.90 -21.53 -8.91
CA GLY A 411 17.65 -21.91 -8.26
C GLY A 411 17.19 -20.97 -7.14
N VAL A 412 17.69 -19.74 -7.12
CA VAL A 412 17.14 -18.66 -6.30
C VAL A 412 15.89 -18.13 -7.00
N ASP A 413 14.76 -18.12 -6.30
CA ASP A 413 13.44 -17.80 -6.86
C ASP A 413 12.71 -16.65 -6.16
N VAL A 414 13.36 -16.03 -5.16
CA VAL A 414 12.92 -14.78 -4.53
C VAL A 414 14.15 -13.90 -4.34
N VAL A 415 14.02 -12.60 -4.63
CA VAL A 415 15.05 -11.59 -4.37
C VAL A 415 14.46 -10.42 -3.58
N LYS A 416 15.14 -10.04 -2.50
CA LYS A 416 14.95 -8.75 -1.83
C LYS A 416 15.81 -7.70 -2.55
N THR A 417 15.20 -6.63 -3.04
CA THR A 417 15.91 -5.47 -3.60
C THR A 417 15.81 -4.29 -2.64
N GLY A 418 16.84 -3.45 -2.52
CA GLY A 418 16.85 -2.26 -1.66
C GLY A 418 17.37 -1.02 -2.38
N TYR A 419 16.88 0.15 -1.97
CA TYR A 419 17.11 1.44 -2.62
C TYR A 419 17.38 2.54 -1.59
N VAL A 420 18.24 2.22 -0.62
CA VAL A 420 18.55 3.08 0.51
C VAL A 420 19.26 4.36 0.04
N ALA A 421 18.49 5.43 0.04
CA ALA A 421 18.92 6.81 -0.13
C ALA A 421 17.85 7.74 0.45
N ASP A 422 18.24 8.96 0.80
CA ASP A 422 17.29 10.01 1.13
C ASP A 422 16.37 10.29 -0.08
N ALA A 423 15.17 10.79 0.19
CA ALA A 423 14.21 11.12 -0.84
C ALA A 423 14.79 12.16 -1.81
N GLY A 424 14.73 11.84 -3.11
CA GLY A 424 15.39 12.62 -4.16
C GLY A 424 16.89 12.32 -4.32
N GLY A 425 17.44 11.35 -3.59
CA GLY A 425 18.85 10.95 -3.62
C GLY A 425 19.17 9.72 -4.47
N ILE A 426 18.20 9.18 -5.24
CA ILE A 426 18.50 8.06 -6.15
C ILE A 426 19.39 8.55 -7.29
N ILE A 427 20.50 7.86 -7.51
CA ILE A 427 21.45 8.12 -8.59
C ILE A 427 21.04 7.29 -9.82
N ALA A 428 20.37 7.94 -10.77
CA ALA A 428 19.95 7.34 -12.04
C ALA A 428 20.89 7.71 -13.20
N PRO A 429 20.97 6.89 -14.27
CA PRO A 429 21.61 7.29 -15.51
C PRO A 429 21.08 8.63 -16.04
N GLY A 430 22.02 9.50 -16.43
CA GLY A 430 21.75 10.77 -17.09
C GLY A 430 21.47 10.59 -18.59
N ASP A 431 21.39 11.71 -19.30
CA ASP A 431 21.00 11.70 -20.71
C ASP A 431 22.15 11.29 -21.65
N LYS A 432 23.40 11.34 -21.17
CA LYS A 432 24.58 10.86 -21.91
C LYS A 432 25.31 9.76 -21.14
N PRO A 433 26.05 8.86 -21.83
CA PRO A 433 26.85 7.84 -21.17
C PRO A 433 27.82 8.43 -20.14
N GLY A 434 27.80 7.88 -18.92
CA GLY A 434 28.65 8.33 -17.82
C GLY A 434 28.13 9.53 -17.03
N GLU A 435 27.03 10.16 -17.45
CA GLU A 435 26.33 11.17 -16.65
C GLU A 435 25.32 10.50 -15.71
N THR A 436 25.03 11.13 -14.57
CA THR A 436 24.01 10.68 -13.61
C THR A 436 23.10 11.84 -13.23
N LYS A 437 21.88 11.53 -12.79
CA LYS A 437 20.90 12.50 -12.28
C LYS A 437 20.22 11.98 -11.02
N MET A 438 19.92 12.92 -10.12
CA MET A 438 19.22 12.63 -8.87
C MET A 438 17.71 12.58 -9.12
N VAL A 439 17.05 11.52 -8.67
CA VAL A 439 15.62 11.31 -8.86
C VAL A 439 14.95 10.84 -7.56
N TRP A 440 13.62 10.94 -7.53
CA TRP A 440 12.80 10.52 -6.40
C TRP A 440 12.36 9.06 -6.55
N HIS A 441 12.27 8.33 -5.43
CA HIS A 441 11.78 6.95 -5.37
C HIS A 441 10.39 6.79 -5.99
N ASP A 442 9.52 7.79 -5.86
CA ASP A 442 8.15 7.76 -6.40
C ASP A 442 7.94 8.63 -7.65
N GLY A 443 9.03 9.16 -8.24
CA GLY A 443 9.00 9.83 -9.53
C GLY A 443 8.89 8.85 -10.71
N GLN A 444 8.47 9.34 -11.88
CA GLN A 444 8.24 8.50 -13.09
C GLN A 444 9.44 7.60 -13.43
N ARG A 445 10.68 8.11 -13.29
CA ARG A 445 11.90 7.35 -13.60
C ARG A 445 12.06 6.10 -12.73
N MET A 446 11.74 6.20 -11.45
CA MET A 446 11.85 5.06 -10.52
C MET A 446 10.66 4.12 -10.63
N VAL A 447 9.45 4.64 -10.86
CA VAL A 447 8.28 3.81 -11.20
C VAL A 447 8.60 2.88 -12.38
N ASN A 448 9.24 3.40 -13.42
CA ASN A 448 9.67 2.60 -14.56
C ASN A 448 10.78 1.61 -14.18
N HIS A 449 11.80 2.04 -13.44
CA HIS A 449 12.87 1.17 -12.95
C HIS A 449 12.35 -0.05 -12.18
N TYR A 450 11.50 0.15 -11.18
CA TYR A 450 10.97 -0.96 -10.38
C TYR A 450 10.22 -1.97 -11.26
N LEU A 451 9.42 -1.47 -12.21
CA LEU A 451 8.68 -2.34 -13.12
C LEU A 451 9.61 -3.09 -14.08
N ASP A 452 10.72 -2.48 -14.52
CA ASP A 452 11.72 -3.15 -15.34
C ASP A 452 12.42 -4.27 -14.56
N VAL A 453 12.77 -4.06 -13.29
CA VAL A 453 13.30 -5.09 -12.39
C VAL A 453 12.32 -6.26 -12.22
N VAL A 454 11.03 -5.97 -12.00
CA VAL A 454 9.98 -6.99 -11.87
C VAL A 454 9.84 -7.82 -13.15
N LYS A 455 9.85 -7.18 -14.32
CA LYS A 455 9.75 -7.86 -15.61
C LYS A 455 10.99 -8.67 -15.95
N ASP A 456 12.18 -8.16 -15.62
CA ASP A 456 13.44 -8.88 -15.81
C ASP A 456 13.49 -10.13 -14.92
N ALA A 457 13.21 -9.98 -13.63
CA ALA A 457 13.11 -11.09 -12.68
C ALA A 457 12.12 -12.17 -13.13
N ALA A 458 10.96 -11.78 -13.69
CA ALA A 458 9.97 -12.72 -14.20
C ALA A 458 10.52 -13.63 -15.33
N ARG A 459 11.42 -13.12 -16.19
CA ARG A 459 12.06 -13.92 -17.25
C ARG A 459 12.92 -15.06 -16.71
N HIS A 460 13.37 -14.92 -15.47
CA HIS A 460 14.22 -15.88 -14.77
C HIS A 460 13.44 -16.67 -13.70
N HIS A 461 12.11 -16.55 -13.66
CA HIS A 461 11.23 -17.13 -12.63
C HIS A 461 11.62 -16.71 -11.20
N ILE A 462 11.87 -15.42 -11.03
CA ILE A 462 12.23 -14.82 -9.74
C ILE A 462 11.12 -13.87 -9.29
N ALA A 463 10.68 -14.05 -8.04
CA ALA A 463 9.77 -13.13 -7.35
C ALA A 463 10.55 -12.01 -6.66
N VAL A 464 9.97 -10.81 -6.62
CA VAL A 464 10.61 -9.59 -6.14
C VAL A 464 9.93 -9.09 -4.87
N ASN A 465 10.75 -8.85 -3.85
CA ASN A 465 10.41 -8.15 -2.62
C ASN A 465 11.16 -6.81 -2.59
N THR A 466 10.46 -5.69 -2.70
CA THR A 466 11.11 -4.37 -2.86
C THR A 466 11.13 -3.57 -1.55
N HIS A 467 12.30 -3.35 -0.97
CA HIS A 467 12.53 -2.35 0.09
C HIS A 467 12.85 -0.98 -0.53
N GLU A 468 12.64 0.10 0.22
CA GLU A 468 12.54 1.51 -0.26
C GLU A 468 11.82 1.63 -1.63
N PRO A 469 10.60 1.08 -1.77
CA PRO A 469 9.93 0.98 -3.06
C PRO A 469 9.20 2.28 -3.41
N VAL A 470 8.60 2.34 -4.61
CA VAL A 470 7.35 3.11 -4.77
C VAL A 470 6.22 2.40 -4.01
N LYS A 471 5.26 3.15 -3.44
CA LYS A 471 4.06 2.58 -2.80
C LYS A 471 3.36 1.55 -3.70
N ASP A 472 2.77 0.52 -3.09
CA ASP A 472 1.95 -0.44 -3.84
C ASP A 472 0.73 0.26 -4.43
N THR A 473 0.27 -0.20 -5.59
CA THR A 473 -0.91 0.31 -6.29
C THR A 473 -1.69 -0.83 -6.97
N GLY A 474 -1.51 -2.08 -6.49
CA GLY A 474 -2.20 -3.28 -6.97
C GLY A 474 -1.54 -4.00 -8.15
N LEU A 475 -0.35 -3.58 -8.58
CA LEU A 475 0.35 -4.15 -9.74
C LEU A 475 0.69 -5.64 -9.60
N ARG A 476 0.61 -6.20 -8.39
CA ARG A 476 0.67 -7.65 -8.16
C ARG A 476 -0.41 -8.45 -8.89
N ARG A 477 -1.54 -7.83 -9.29
CA ARG A 477 -2.53 -8.46 -10.18
C ARG A 477 -1.96 -8.67 -11.58
N THR A 478 -1.27 -7.67 -12.12
CA THR A 478 -0.72 -7.68 -13.48
C THR A 478 0.61 -8.43 -13.55
N TYR A 479 1.42 -8.35 -12.48
CA TYR A 479 2.72 -9.00 -12.34
C TYR A 479 2.78 -9.77 -11.01
N PRO A 480 2.24 -10.99 -10.94
CA PRO A 480 2.18 -11.77 -9.70
C PRO A 480 3.54 -12.22 -9.14
N ASN A 481 4.65 -11.90 -9.80
CA ASN A 481 5.96 -12.05 -9.21
C ASN A 481 6.41 -10.84 -8.36
N TRP A 482 5.66 -9.73 -8.35
CA TRP A 482 5.91 -8.63 -7.41
C TRP A 482 5.18 -8.91 -6.09
N VAL A 483 5.81 -9.74 -5.26
CA VAL A 483 5.11 -10.48 -4.19
C VAL A 483 4.91 -9.67 -2.91
N SER A 484 5.86 -8.79 -2.60
CA SER A 484 5.76 -7.91 -1.44
C SER A 484 6.67 -6.70 -1.59
N ARG A 485 6.54 -5.76 -0.66
CA ARG A 485 7.41 -4.59 -0.56
C ARG A 485 7.40 -4.06 0.87
N GLU A 486 8.39 -3.28 1.27
CA GLU A 486 8.36 -2.62 2.57
C GLU A 486 7.53 -1.33 2.50
N GLY A 487 8.13 -0.18 2.21
CA GLY A 487 7.41 1.07 1.91
C GLY A 487 6.62 1.63 3.10
N ALA A 488 7.09 1.37 4.32
CA ALA A 488 6.68 1.95 5.60
C ALA A 488 7.70 1.50 6.67
N ARG A 489 7.74 2.10 7.86
CA ARG A 489 8.64 1.63 8.93
C ARG A 489 8.32 0.17 9.28
N GLY A 490 9.23 -0.75 8.99
CA GLY A 490 9.15 -2.16 9.37
C GLY A 490 9.71 -2.45 10.76
N MET A 491 10.00 -3.73 11.01
CA MET A 491 10.62 -4.19 12.26
C MET A 491 12.04 -3.64 12.48
N GLU A 492 12.78 -3.32 11.42
CA GLU A 492 14.14 -2.77 11.53
C GLU A 492 14.24 -1.53 12.42
N TYR A 493 13.24 -0.65 12.33
CA TYR A 493 13.19 0.55 13.14
C TYR A 493 13.09 0.29 14.64
N ASN A 494 12.56 -0.86 15.03
CA ASN A 494 12.51 -1.27 16.43
C ASN A 494 13.88 -1.71 16.98
N ALA A 495 14.89 -1.92 16.13
CA ALA A 495 16.21 -2.29 16.58
C ALA A 495 16.97 -1.12 17.23
N TRP A 496 16.79 0.10 16.74
CA TRP A 496 17.74 1.19 17.01
C TRP A 496 17.41 2.03 18.24
N ASN A 497 16.14 2.05 18.67
CA ASN A 497 15.70 2.83 19.83
C ASN A 497 14.61 2.08 20.61
N ALA A 498 14.54 2.33 21.92
CA ALA A 498 13.49 1.79 22.77
C ALA A 498 12.12 2.28 22.26
N PHE A 499 11.22 1.34 22.01
CA PHE A 499 9.85 1.64 21.57
C PHE A 499 9.77 2.49 20.30
N ALA A 500 10.73 2.36 19.37
CA ALA A 500 10.94 3.29 18.26
C ALA A 500 9.74 3.48 17.31
N ASN A 501 8.96 2.44 17.06
CA ASN A 501 7.71 2.55 16.29
C ASN A 501 6.53 2.97 17.17
N GLY A 502 6.59 2.74 18.48
CA GLY A 502 5.47 2.89 19.40
C GLY A 502 4.45 1.75 19.27
N PRO A 503 3.57 1.56 20.27
CA PRO A 503 2.61 0.46 20.26
C PRO A 503 1.47 0.64 19.24
N ASP A 504 1.21 1.87 18.80
CA ASP A 504 0.07 2.22 17.93
C ASP A 504 0.40 2.06 16.43
N HIS A 505 1.66 1.78 16.09
CA HIS A 505 2.14 1.74 14.71
C HIS A 505 1.51 0.61 13.89
N GLU A 506 1.60 -0.62 14.36
CA GLU A 506 1.08 -1.78 13.64
C GLU A 506 -0.45 -1.77 13.49
N PRO A 507 -1.26 -1.44 14.51
CA PRO A 507 -2.70 -1.26 14.29
C PRO A 507 -2.98 -0.11 13.32
N THR A 508 -2.17 0.96 13.26
CA THR A 508 -2.36 2.01 12.25
C THR A 508 -2.00 1.55 10.83
N LEU A 509 -0.93 0.75 10.67
CA LEU A 509 -0.52 0.20 9.36
C LEU A 509 -1.64 -0.59 8.69
N VAL A 510 -2.41 -1.39 9.45
CA VAL A 510 -3.54 -2.19 8.96
C VAL A 510 -4.54 -1.37 8.16
N TYR A 511 -4.80 -0.14 8.59
CA TYR A 511 -5.80 0.73 7.98
C TYR A 511 -5.20 1.82 7.10
N THR A 512 -3.90 1.75 6.81
CA THR A 512 -3.19 2.73 5.98
C THR A 512 -2.29 2.01 4.97
N ARG A 513 -1.02 1.74 5.31
CA ARG A 513 -0.07 1.05 4.43
C ARG A 513 -0.60 -0.28 3.90
N MET A 514 -1.31 -1.06 4.71
CA MET A 514 -1.83 -2.37 4.28
C MET A 514 -3.01 -2.25 3.31
N LEU A 515 -3.62 -1.07 3.16
CA LEU A 515 -4.65 -0.82 2.14
C LEU A 515 -4.05 -0.77 0.72
N SER A 516 -2.75 -0.52 0.57
CA SER A 516 -2.12 -0.51 -0.77
C SER A 516 -1.73 -1.90 -1.26
N GLY A 517 -1.39 -2.82 -0.35
CA GLY A 517 -0.93 -4.17 -0.70
C GLY A 517 -0.06 -4.81 0.39
N PRO A 518 0.47 -6.02 0.14
CA PRO A 518 1.27 -6.75 1.12
C PRO A 518 2.50 -5.96 1.59
N MET A 519 2.91 -6.22 2.83
CA MET A 519 4.09 -5.59 3.43
C MET A 519 5.04 -6.65 3.99
N ASP A 520 6.30 -6.59 3.57
CA ASP A 520 7.37 -7.34 4.22
C ASP A 520 7.81 -6.64 5.51
N TYR A 521 6.97 -6.74 6.54
CA TYR A 521 7.18 -6.07 7.83
C TYR A 521 8.29 -6.73 8.68
N THR A 522 8.66 -7.98 8.36
CA THR A 522 9.60 -8.85 9.09
C THR A 522 9.22 -9.10 10.57
N PRO A 523 8.07 -9.75 10.85
CA PRO A 523 7.62 -10.03 12.22
C PRO A 523 8.45 -11.13 12.93
N GLY A 524 8.07 -11.46 14.17
CA GLY A 524 8.60 -12.64 14.86
C GLY A 524 9.94 -12.42 15.56
N VAL A 525 10.20 -11.23 16.11
CA VAL A 525 11.32 -10.98 17.02
C VAL A 525 10.92 -11.42 18.43
N LEU A 526 11.12 -12.71 18.74
CA LEU A 526 10.67 -13.34 19.99
C LEU A 526 11.51 -12.93 21.21
N SER A 527 12.75 -12.51 21.00
CA SER A 527 13.57 -11.87 22.02
C SER A 527 13.00 -10.53 22.48
N LEU A 528 12.15 -9.86 21.69
CA LEU A 528 11.64 -8.51 21.94
C LEU A 528 12.76 -7.47 22.19
N GLU A 529 13.95 -7.74 21.63
CA GLU A 529 15.17 -6.95 21.84
C GLU A 529 15.78 -6.48 20.52
N GLY A 530 16.04 -5.18 20.46
CA GLY A 530 16.88 -4.52 19.45
C GLY A 530 18.36 -4.48 19.82
N ALA A 531 19.07 -3.52 19.24
CA ALA A 531 20.47 -3.24 19.51
C ALA A 531 20.69 -2.91 20.99
N GLN A 532 21.80 -3.41 21.55
CA GLN A 532 22.12 -3.25 22.98
C GLN A 532 20.97 -3.65 23.92
N HIS A 533 20.16 -4.64 23.53
CA HIS A 533 18.98 -5.12 24.28
C HIS A 533 17.91 -4.04 24.51
N THR A 534 17.80 -3.06 23.61
CA THR A 534 16.73 -2.06 23.71
C THR A 534 15.36 -2.73 23.52
N PRO A 535 14.35 -2.41 24.36
CA PRO A 535 13.07 -3.11 24.32
C PRO A 535 12.17 -2.66 23.16
N LEU A 536 11.43 -3.62 22.61
CA LEU A 536 10.38 -3.41 21.61
C LEU A 536 9.05 -2.97 22.24
N ALA A 537 8.26 -2.17 21.50
CA ALA A 537 6.88 -1.80 21.87
C ALA A 537 5.87 -2.91 21.54
N SER A 538 6.16 -4.11 22.04
CA SER A 538 5.46 -5.33 21.68
C SER A 538 5.49 -6.36 22.82
N THR A 539 4.52 -7.27 22.83
CA THR A 539 4.54 -8.51 23.62
C THR A 539 4.83 -9.72 22.72
N LEU A 540 5.14 -10.88 23.32
CA LEU A 540 5.30 -12.13 22.58
C LEU A 540 4.04 -12.49 21.77
N ALA A 541 2.85 -12.31 22.36
CA ALA A 541 1.60 -12.61 21.67
C ALA A 541 1.33 -11.65 20.50
N LYS A 542 1.72 -10.37 20.61
CA LYS A 542 1.68 -9.43 19.48
C LYS A 542 2.58 -9.89 18.33
N GLN A 543 3.79 -10.38 18.62
CA GLN A 543 4.69 -10.90 17.57
C GLN A 543 4.09 -12.05 16.76
N LEU A 544 3.29 -12.92 17.40
CA LEU A 544 2.54 -13.97 16.70
C LEU A 544 1.33 -13.41 15.94
N GLY A 545 0.61 -12.46 16.54
CA GLY A 545 -0.53 -11.80 15.89
C GLY A 545 -0.17 -11.02 14.62
N LEU A 546 1.07 -10.53 14.51
CA LEU A 546 1.54 -9.80 13.32
C LEU A 546 1.49 -10.60 12.02
N TYR A 547 1.71 -11.93 12.07
CA TYR A 547 1.58 -12.81 10.90
C TYR A 547 0.17 -12.78 10.30
N LEU A 548 -0.83 -12.36 11.08
CA LEU A 548 -2.24 -12.28 10.67
C LEU A 548 -2.67 -10.84 10.42
N ALA A 549 -2.21 -9.88 11.21
CA ALA A 549 -2.58 -8.47 11.02
C ALA A 549 -1.95 -7.89 9.74
N LEU A 550 -0.68 -8.22 9.46
CA LEU A 550 0.07 -7.66 8.34
C LEU A 550 0.28 -8.73 7.27
N TYR A 551 -0.64 -8.78 6.31
CA TYR A 551 -0.60 -9.75 5.23
C TYR A 551 0.64 -9.58 4.32
N SER A 552 1.29 -10.69 4.01
CA SER A 552 2.32 -10.82 2.97
C SER A 552 2.42 -12.28 2.54
N PRO A 553 2.57 -12.59 1.23
CA PRO A 553 2.79 -13.95 0.75
C PRO A 553 4.16 -14.51 1.14
N ILE A 554 5.08 -13.63 1.55
CA ILE A 554 6.35 -13.99 2.18
C ILE A 554 6.39 -13.43 3.59
N GLN A 555 6.61 -14.28 4.59
CA GLN A 555 6.64 -13.85 6.00
C GLN A 555 7.96 -14.26 6.65
N MET A 556 8.67 -13.29 7.21
CA MET A 556 9.90 -13.57 7.95
C MET A 556 9.59 -14.00 9.38
N ALA A 557 10.37 -14.94 9.91
CA ALA A 557 10.65 -15.00 11.34
C ALA A 557 12.02 -14.33 11.58
N ALA A 558 11.98 -13.06 12.01
CA ALA A 558 13.11 -12.15 11.91
C ALA A 558 14.24 -12.41 12.91
N ASP A 559 13.96 -13.04 14.04
CA ASP A 559 14.95 -13.17 15.13
C ASP A 559 16.12 -14.10 14.79
N PHE A 560 17.14 -14.11 15.65
CA PHE A 560 18.20 -15.10 15.63
C PHE A 560 17.65 -16.51 15.81
N VAL A 561 18.23 -17.48 15.11
CA VAL A 561 17.82 -18.89 15.24
C VAL A 561 17.99 -19.42 16.67
N GLU A 562 18.92 -18.87 17.44
CA GLU A 562 19.10 -19.16 18.87
C GLU A 562 17.89 -18.71 19.70
N ASN A 563 17.37 -17.51 19.41
CA ASN A 563 16.19 -16.98 20.08
C ASN A 563 14.94 -17.75 19.65
N LEU A 564 14.78 -18.06 18.37
CA LEU A 564 13.67 -18.89 17.89
C LEU A 564 13.66 -20.27 18.56
N LYS A 565 14.84 -20.91 18.70
CA LYS A 565 15.00 -22.19 19.44
C LYS A 565 14.61 -22.09 20.92
N ALA A 566 14.83 -20.95 21.55
CA ALA A 566 14.49 -20.72 22.95
C ALA A 566 12.97 -20.57 23.18
N HIS A 567 12.18 -20.43 22.11
CA HIS A 567 10.73 -20.19 22.14
C HIS A 567 9.94 -21.28 21.39
N PRO A 568 10.01 -22.56 21.80
CA PRO A 568 9.43 -23.67 21.05
C PRO A 568 7.89 -23.61 20.95
N ARG A 569 7.21 -22.99 21.92
CA ARG A 569 5.74 -22.87 21.91
C ARG A 569 5.27 -21.80 20.93
N GLU A 570 6.01 -20.72 20.81
CA GLU A 570 5.77 -19.65 19.84
C GLU A 570 6.12 -20.15 18.43
N MET A 571 7.20 -20.91 18.31
CA MET A 571 7.58 -21.58 17.07
C MET A 571 6.53 -22.58 16.58
N GLU A 572 5.82 -23.29 17.47
CA GLU A 572 4.69 -24.14 17.06
C GLU A 572 3.66 -23.35 16.24
N PHE A 573 3.37 -22.09 16.59
CA PHE A 573 2.48 -21.25 15.80
C PHE A 573 3.12 -20.83 14.47
N ILE A 574 4.35 -20.31 14.52
CA ILE A 574 5.09 -19.80 13.34
C ILE A 574 5.28 -20.90 12.30
N GLU A 575 5.52 -22.15 12.71
CA GLU A 575 5.67 -23.33 11.86
C GLU A 575 4.37 -23.74 11.16
N HIS A 576 3.21 -23.28 11.63
CA HIS A 576 1.91 -23.68 11.07
C HIS A 576 1.13 -22.55 10.40
N VAL A 577 1.36 -21.29 10.77
CA VAL A 577 0.66 -20.15 10.15
C VAL A 577 0.96 -20.04 8.64
N PRO A 578 -0.05 -20.12 7.75
CA PRO A 578 0.12 -19.93 6.32
C PRO A 578 0.52 -18.50 5.96
N THR A 579 0.88 -18.30 4.69
CA THR A 579 1.10 -16.96 4.11
C THR A 579 0.19 -16.68 2.91
N ASP A 580 -0.73 -17.60 2.59
CA ASP A 580 -1.66 -17.51 1.47
C ASP A 580 -3.04 -17.99 1.93
N TRP A 581 -4.09 -17.26 1.53
CA TRP A 581 -5.39 -17.35 2.19
C TRP A 581 -6.52 -17.53 1.19
N ALA A 582 -7.45 -18.44 1.49
CA ALA A 582 -8.69 -18.57 0.73
C ALA A 582 -9.62 -17.38 1.00
N GLU A 583 -9.69 -16.95 2.25
CA GLU A 583 -10.54 -15.85 2.74
C GLU A 583 -9.84 -15.15 3.90
N SER A 584 -10.12 -13.86 4.06
CA SER A 584 -9.64 -13.04 5.18
C SER A 584 -10.71 -12.06 5.62
N HIS A 585 -10.98 -12.03 6.92
CA HIS A 585 -12.05 -11.24 7.55
C HIS A 585 -11.48 -10.47 8.75
N LEU A 586 -11.71 -9.16 8.83
CA LEU A 586 -11.45 -8.37 10.04
C LEU A 586 -12.63 -8.60 11.00
N ILE A 587 -12.43 -9.44 12.00
CA ILE A 587 -13.51 -9.84 12.92
C ILE A 587 -13.67 -8.89 14.12
N ALA A 588 -12.65 -8.08 14.39
CA ALA A 588 -12.71 -6.99 15.37
C ALA A 588 -11.60 -5.97 15.09
N GLY A 589 -11.91 -4.67 15.14
CA GLY A 589 -10.90 -3.65 14.93
C GLY A 589 -11.44 -2.23 14.92
N GLU A 590 -10.55 -1.27 15.13
CA GLU A 590 -10.79 0.16 15.04
C GLU A 590 -9.50 0.87 14.57
N VAL A 591 -9.63 1.90 13.73
CA VAL A 591 -8.47 2.53 13.07
C VAL A 591 -7.51 3.13 14.09
N GLY A 592 -6.25 2.67 14.06
CA GLY A 592 -5.18 3.12 14.96
C GLY A 592 -5.15 2.43 16.32
N ASP A 593 -6.23 1.73 16.71
CA ASP A 593 -6.38 1.16 18.04
C ASP A 593 -6.04 -0.34 18.07
N TYR A 594 -6.66 -1.15 17.21
CA TYR A 594 -6.46 -2.60 17.20
C TYR A 594 -7.01 -3.24 15.92
N ALA A 595 -6.56 -4.44 15.60
CA ALA A 595 -7.07 -5.23 14.49
C ALA A 595 -6.86 -6.72 14.74
N ILE A 596 -7.93 -7.51 14.63
CA ILE A 596 -7.93 -8.98 14.74
C ILE A 596 -8.55 -9.55 13.47
N PHE A 597 -7.77 -10.36 12.74
CA PHE A 597 -8.21 -11.03 11.52
C PHE A 597 -8.48 -12.49 11.77
N ALA A 598 -9.48 -13.04 11.08
CA ALA A 598 -9.66 -14.47 10.84
C ALA A 598 -9.32 -14.77 9.37
N ARG A 599 -8.47 -15.76 9.12
CA ARG A 599 -8.05 -16.12 7.76
C ARG A 599 -8.10 -17.63 7.56
N LYS A 600 -8.65 -18.07 6.44
CA LYS A 600 -8.74 -19.49 6.06
C LYS A 600 -7.53 -19.86 5.23
N ASP A 601 -6.81 -20.91 5.62
CA ASP A 601 -5.69 -21.43 4.82
C ASP A 601 -6.18 -21.70 3.39
N ARG A 602 -5.46 -21.19 2.39
CA ARG A 602 -5.80 -21.44 0.99
C ARG A 602 -5.78 -22.93 0.63
N ASN A 603 -4.88 -23.68 1.26
CA ASN A 603 -4.58 -25.07 0.90
C ASN A 603 -5.12 -26.08 1.92
N GLY A 604 -5.93 -25.63 2.89
CA GLY A 604 -6.35 -26.46 4.00
C GLY A 604 -7.69 -26.04 4.60
N PRO A 605 -8.26 -26.88 5.49
CA PRO A 605 -9.52 -26.60 6.17
C PRO A 605 -9.32 -25.76 7.46
N GLU A 606 -8.08 -25.43 7.80
CA GLU A 606 -7.74 -24.71 9.03
C GLU A 606 -8.03 -23.21 8.92
N TRP A 607 -8.41 -22.63 10.05
CA TRP A 607 -8.52 -21.19 10.23
C TRP A 607 -7.45 -20.69 11.19
N PHE A 608 -7.00 -19.46 10.98
CA PHE A 608 -6.07 -18.77 11.85
C PHE A 608 -6.66 -17.43 12.26
N VAL A 609 -6.59 -17.11 13.55
CA VAL A 609 -7.08 -15.84 14.08
C VAL A 609 -5.97 -15.14 14.82
N GLY A 610 -5.77 -13.86 14.57
CA GLY A 610 -4.78 -13.11 15.34
C GLY A 610 -4.71 -11.66 14.95
N GLY A 611 -3.96 -10.92 15.76
CA GLY A 611 -3.68 -9.54 15.46
C GLY A 611 -3.12 -8.75 16.63
N VAL A 612 -3.29 -7.44 16.58
CA VAL A 612 -2.47 -6.48 17.30
C VAL A 612 -3.30 -5.45 18.06
N ASN A 613 -2.70 -4.90 19.11
CA ASN A 613 -3.25 -3.85 19.95
C ASN A 613 -2.29 -2.66 20.09
N ASP A 614 -2.87 -1.47 20.29
CA ASP A 614 -2.21 -0.22 20.66
C ASP A 614 -1.79 -0.18 22.15
N ALA A 615 -1.45 1.00 22.67
CA ALA A 615 -1.13 1.19 24.09
C ALA A 615 -2.27 0.89 25.08
N THR A 616 -3.52 0.79 24.64
CA THR A 616 -4.70 0.69 25.52
C THR A 616 -5.09 -0.77 25.75
N ALA A 617 -5.01 -1.23 27.01
CA ALA A 617 -5.50 -2.55 27.38
C ALA A 617 -6.99 -2.68 27.05
N ARG A 618 -7.40 -3.78 26.41
CA ARG A 618 -8.80 -4.00 26.04
C ARG A 618 -9.19 -5.47 26.12
N THR A 619 -10.47 -5.73 26.40
CA THR A 619 -11.06 -7.07 26.24
C THR A 619 -11.96 -7.03 25.03
N VAL A 620 -11.72 -7.93 24.08
CA VAL A 620 -12.46 -8.04 22.83
C VAL A 620 -13.20 -9.37 22.83
N THR A 621 -14.52 -9.34 22.59
CA THR A 621 -15.31 -10.55 22.35
C THR A 621 -15.16 -10.95 20.89
N LEU A 622 -14.45 -12.04 20.63
CA LEU A 622 -14.32 -12.61 19.29
C LEU A 622 -15.50 -13.53 19.01
N ASN A 623 -16.14 -13.34 17.85
CA ASN A 623 -17.23 -14.18 17.37
C ASN A 623 -16.73 -15.06 16.22
N PHE A 624 -16.98 -16.37 16.31
CA PHE A 624 -16.48 -17.35 15.35
C PHE A 624 -17.48 -17.71 14.24
N ASP A 625 -18.31 -16.75 13.82
CA ASP A 625 -19.29 -16.91 12.74
C ASP A 625 -18.66 -17.25 11.38
N PHE A 626 -17.36 -17.01 11.21
CA PHE A 626 -16.60 -17.35 10.00
C PHE A 626 -16.30 -18.85 9.88
N LEU A 627 -16.41 -19.64 10.97
CA LEU A 627 -16.11 -21.07 10.94
C LEU A 627 -17.12 -21.83 10.06
N ASP A 628 -16.68 -22.97 9.52
CA ASP A 628 -17.51 -23.78 8.64
C ASP A 628 -18.71 -24.38 9.41
N GLU A 629 -19.90 -24.35 8.80
CA GLU A 629 -21.13 -24.82 9.43
C GLU A 629 -21.07 -26.33 9.75
N GLY A 630 -21.56 -26.70 10.94
CA GLY A 630 -21.58 -28.10 11.39
C GLY A 630 -20.21 -28.68 11.78
N LYS A 631 -19.11 -27.92 11.63
CA LYS A 631 -17.77 -28.35 12.03
C LYS A 631 -17.43 -27.90 13.46
N THR A 632 -16.67 -28.74 14.15
CA THR A 632 -16.04 -28.39 15.43
C THR A 632 -14.54 -28.23 15.20
N TYR A 633 -13.94 -27.25 15.85
CA TYR A 633 -12.51 -26.97 15.76
C TYR A 633 -11.90 -27.05 17.15
N GLU A 634 -10.69 -27.60 17.24
CA GLU A 634 -9.79 -27.39 18.36
C GLU A 634 -9.03 -26.08 18.10
N ALA A 635 -9.33 -25.06 18.90
CA ALA A 635 -8.63 -23.78 18.89
C ALA A 635 -7.45 -23.83 19.87
N LYS A 636 -6.22 -23.85 19.34
CA LYS A 636 -5.00 -23.57 20.11
C LYS A 636 -4.78 -22.06 20.16
N ILE A 637 -4.57 -21.50 21.34
CA ILE A 637 -4.57 -20.05 21.57
C ILE A 637 -3.27 -19.63 22.25
N TRP A 638 -2.61 -18.63 21.69
CA TRP A 638 -1.47 -17.89 22.22
C TRP A 638 -1.93 -16.45 22.48
N LYS A 639 -1.97 -16.03 23.75
CA LYS A 639 -2.50 -14.72 24.14
C LYS A 639 -1.64 -14.07 25.20
N ASP A 640 -1.77 -12.76 25.36
CA ASP A 640 -1.10 -12.05 26.45
C ASP A 640 -1.40 -12.68 27.82
N GLY A 641 -0.34 -12.89 28.61
CA GLY A 641 -0.44 -13.41 29.97
C GLY A 641 -0.83 -12.33 30.98
N GLU A 642 -1.33 -12.71 32.15
CA GLU A 642 -1.80 -11.75 33.15
C GLU A 642 -0.74 -10.68 33.50
N GLY A 643 -1.14 -9.40 33.40
CA GLY A 643 -0.28 -8.26 33.64
C GLY A 643 0.81 -8.05 32.58
N ALA A 644 0.74 -8.71 31.42
CA ALA A 644 1.58 -8.40 30.28
C ALA A 644 1.44 -6.92 29.89
N THR A 645 2.55 -6.33 29.45
CA THR A 645 2.62 -4.95 28.95
C THR A 645 3.94 -4.77 28.21
N TYR A 646 3.93 -4.01 27.13
CA TYR A 646 5.16 -3.62 26.43
C TYR A 646 6.08 -2.70 27.26
N LEU A 647 5.68 -2.19 28.43
CA LEU A 647 6.48 -1.21 29.15
C LEU A 647 7.62 -1.83 29.98
N THR A 648 7.51 -3.11 30.32
CA THR A 648 8.44 -3.80 31.25
C THR A 648 8.74 -5.20 30.75
N GLU A 649 9.58 -5.94 31.47
CA GLU A 649 9.86 -7.36 31.19
C GLU A 649 8.62 -8.26 31.25
N ALA A 650 7.49 -7.76 31.77
CA ALA A 650 6.19 -8.40 31.62
C ALA A 650 5.76 -8.59 30.14
N ARG A 651 6.43 -7.95 29.17
CA ARG A 651 6.27 -8.15 27.71
C ARG A 651 6.42 -9.62 27.27
N HIS A 652 7.17 -10.43 28.04
CA HIS A 652 7.37 -11.86 27.81
C HIS A 652 6.29 -12.76 28.46
N ARG A 653 5.34 -12.19 29.21
CA ARG A 653 4.25 -12.98 29.80
C ARG A 653 3.26 -13.36 28.71
N ILE A 654 3.24 -14.63 28.36
CA ILE A 654 2.30 -15.23 27.43
C ILE A 654 1.53 -16.35 28.12
N ALA A 655 0.25 -16.46 27.81
CA ALA A 655 -0.64 -17.52 28.25
C ALA A 655 -1.11 -18.35 27.06
N TYR A 656 -1.42 -19.61 27.32
CA TYR A 656 -1.82 -20.56 26.30
C TYR A 656 -3.09 -21.27 26.72
N ASP A 657 -3.97 -21.54 25.76
CA ASP A 657 -5.26 -22.17 26.00
C ASP A 657 -5.61 -23.12 24.85
N THR A 658 -6.48 -24.08 25.10
CA THR A 658 -6.99 -25.01 24.09
C THR A 658 -8.47 -25.23 24.32
N ARG A 659 -9.30 -24.99 23.30
CA ARG A 659 -10.75 -25.06 23.42
C ARG A 659 -11.40 -25.70 22.21
N MET A 660 -12.49 -26.41 22.45
CA MET A 660 -13.38 -26.85 21.38
C MET A 660 -14.39 -25.74 21.08
N VAL A 661 -14.48 -25.35 19.81
CA VAL A 661 -15.33 -24.25 19.36
C VAL A 661 -16.02 -24.59 18.05
N ARG A 662 -17.15 -23.94 17.79
CA ARG A 662 -17.98 -24.08 16.59
C ARG A 662 -18.39 -22.70 16.10
N LYS A 663 -18.95 -22.67 14.89
CA LYS A 663 -19.60 -21.47 14.35
C LYS A 663 -20.61 -20.89 15.36
N GLY A 664 -20.53 -19.58 15.61
CA GLY A 664 -21.39 -18.86 16.55
C GLY A 664 -20.91 -18.84 18.01
N ASP A 665 -19.90 -19.64 18.35
CA ASP A 665 -19.25 -19.55 19.66
C ASP A 665 -18.50 -18.20 19.80
N LYS A 666 -18.32 -17.77 21.04
CA LYS A 666 -17.65 -16.52 21.39
C LYS A 666 -16.59 -16.75 22.45
N ILE A 667 -15.48 -16.02 22.34
CA ILE A 667 -14.43 -16.00 23.37
C ILE A 667 -14.01 -14.55 23.62
N ASP A 668 -13.97 -14.18 24.90
CA ASP A 668 -13.34 -12.94 25.33
C ASP A 668 -11.81 -13.12 25.40
N ILE A 669 -11.11 -12.23 24.71
CA ILE A 669 -9.64 -12.15 24.72
C ILE A 669 -9.24 -10.79 25.27
N TRP A 670 -8.46 -10.81 26.34
CA TRP A 670 -7.77 -9.64 26.84
C TRP A 670 -6.49 -9.41 26.03
N LEU A 671 -6.33 -8.19 25.54
CA LEU A 671 -5.15 -7.70 24.84
C LEU A 671 -4.42 -6.74 25.77
N ALA A 672 -3.14 -7.00 26.01
CA ALA A 672 -2.30 -6.13 26.82
C ALA A 672 -2.01 -4.80 26.10
N PRO A 673 -1.59 -3.75 26.83
CA PRO A 673 -0.91 -2.60 26.21
C PRO A 673 0.24 -3.06 25.33
N GLY A 674 0.24 -2.66 24.05
CA GLY A 674 1.20 -3.10 23.03
C GLY A 674 1.16 -4.60 22.76
N GLY A 675 0.02 -5.23 23.04
CA GLY A 675 -0.20 -6.67 23.03
C GLY A 675 -0.89 -7.20 21.77
N GLY A 676 -1.35 -8.44 21.85
CA GLY A 676 -1.97 -9.14 20.74
C GLY A 676 -2.38 -10.57 21.08
N ALA A 677 -2.82 -11.30 20.06
CA ALA A 677 -3.16 -12.71 20.19
C ALA A 677 -2.98 -13.43 18.85
N ALA A 678 -2.83 -14.74 18.94
CA ALA A 678 -2.74 -15.66 17.80
C ALA A 678 -3.43 -16.98 18.14
N MET A 679 -4.08 -17.59 17.16
CA MET A 679 -4.87 -18.80 17.31
C MET A 679 -4.82 -19.63 16.04
N ARG A 680 -4.84 -20.96 16.21
CA ARG A 680 -4.97 -21.95 15.14
C ARG A 680 -6.18 -22.83 15.42
N PHE A 681 -7.06 -22.95 14.45
CA PHE A 681 -8.29 -23.72 14.53
C PHE A 681 -8.15 -24.97 13.65
N ILE A 682 -8.02 -26.12 14.31
CA ILE A 682 -7.83 -27.42 13.67
C ILE A 682 -9.17 -28.13 13.63
N PRO A 683 -9.75 -28.41 12.45
CA PRO A 683 -11.03 -29.09 12.36
C PRO A 683 -10.93 -30.49 12.94
N GLN A 684 -11.98 -30.88 13.65
CA GLN A 684 -12.14 -32.21 14.23
C GLN A 684 -13.18 -32.99 13.42
N ASP A 685 -12.99 -34.30 13.32
CA ASP A 685 -13.85 -35.21 12.56
C ASP A 685 -15.25 -35.39 13.15
#